data_AF-A0A2W2AHT2-F1
#
_entry.id   AF-A0A2W2AHT2-F1
#
_cell.length_a   1.000
_cell.length_b   1.000
_cell.length_c   1.000
_cell.angle_alpha   90.00
_cell.angle_beta   90.00
_cell.angle_gamma   90.00
#
_symmetry.space_group_name_H-M   'P 1'
#
loop_
_entity.id
_entity.type
_entity.pdbx_description
1 polymer ?
#
loop_
_entity_poly.entity_id
_entity_poly.type
_entity_poly.pdbx_seq_one_letter_code
_entity_poly.pdbx_strand_id
1 'polypeptide(L)'
;MPLSTRHLIRSGALAIAALAMAPLASQFALPAASAWAAARPVASLADIRRLAAEAYMWGLGPEFTWRFATYNTTISAPMNALTYGVSPAAWNNSATNAGDSSVIYINGFMDFSAGAELVLTVPPSRNQYYVVNYLDDFINTIGSIGTRTTPSDADTSYLLVGPGSRYAGQKTARIGGRVLPVMASDTNLNWMLIRILTSTLADGTSPDSTPSVYENVSKKFALNTLAEFRANGFKPVYPADYSNPPPTDEEIARAAPYKDTPAEAVRFLDQLGQSLVKSPIPRLNTALGGTPLRRLPAYVVPQYGARTLYLPPSFGQQQTLQRFAKIGLTAKGFKVPQGWGAPQLAALQQGYEDGQKALAAAIAGQAPDATTNYWTLLNDLIGTYPNTPEGYLVRSTIVLNGGSANIPLDAVYPSMTSYNGTDLLDGNSNYTITFTPAQLGAPLPVTGIYPPQVTDGEGKIRGFWSVTVYQPDASEVAAPFLTQAAVLNNAYSSAGSEVLSVDPTADTITVTAPDWGKLIASTPILFDGSAAAGCGLAPKSANGVYFVAADPVEGTGPGGVTTYTFPLSTQWKQEISADKVPIQYSGAAGATVDLTCNSGSNLDWGMLKPVSQLGSSELEDGKLVKNPDGSLTIFIGPTPPADAAKLPNWIPTPSTAYYDGIYGAGSDLSTTLQVILRSYYPTPGDQPPSMLPYVAGNLPESYIPPAIVPAGLCGSAPQGTGAAGVIANGC
;
A
#
# COMPACT_ATOMS: atom_id res chain seq x y z
N MET A 1 -8.69 -5.38 12.53
CA MET A 1 -9.89 -5.34 11.65
C MET A 1 -9.52 -4.51 10.43
N PRO A 2 -9.66 -5.04 9.20
CA PRO A 2 -9.27 -4.31 8.02
C PRO A 2 -10.21 -3.12 7.82
N LEU A 3 -9.63 -2.08 7.22
CA LEU A 3 -10.32 -1.01 6.56
C LEU A 3 -11.28 -1.64 5.54
N SER A 4 -12.54 -1.71 5.94
CA SER A 4 -13.64 -1.88 5.02
C SER A 4 -14.33 -0.56 5.05
N THR A 5 -14.28 0.15 3.94
CA THR A 5 -15.05 1.37 3.71
C THR A 5 -16.48 0.91 3.45
N ARG A 6 -17.14 0.38 4.48
CA ARG A 6 -18.50 -0.19 4.39
C ARG A 6 -19.46 0.96 4.12
N HIS A 7 -19.67 1.16 2.82
CA HIS A 7 -20.65 2.05 2.19
C HIS A 7 -20.26 3.53 2.10
N LEU A 8 -19.74 3.91 0.92
CA LEU A 8 -20.08 5.10 0.15
C LEU A 8 -19.63 4.78 -1.28
N ILE A 9 -20.49 4.25 -2.15
CA ILE A 9 -21.22 5.03 -3.15
C ILE A 9 -22.39 4.16 -3.64
N ARG A 10 -23.65 4.58 -3.41
CA ARG A 10 -24.75 4.15 -4.30
C ARG A 10 -24.64 4.99 -5.56
N SER A 11 -23.91 4.51 -6.56
CA SER A 11 -23.99 5.03 -7.93
C SER A 11 -24.10 3.86 -8.88
N GLY A 12 -25.16 3.87 -9.68
CA GLY A 12 -25.40 2.86 -10.68
C GLY A 12 -24.22 2.69 -11.64
N ALA A 13 -24.13 1.49 -12.21
CA ALA A 13 -23.25 1.15 -13.29
C ALA A 13 -23.11 2.30 -14.29
N LEU A 14 -21.90 2.86 -14.41
CA LEU A 14 -21.56 3.76 -15.50
C LEU A 14 -20.69 3.00 -16.48
N ALA A 15 -21.30 2.67 -17.61
CA ALA A 15 -20.62 2.22 -18.80
C ALA A 15 -19.55 3.23 -19.22
N ILE A 16 -18.35 2.73 -19.50
CA ILE A 16 -17.24 3.50 -20.07
C ILE A 16 -17.64 3.87 -21.50
N ALA A 17 -18.11 5.11 -21.71
CA ALA A 17 -18.24 5.68 -23.04
C ALA A 17 -17.01 6.55 -23.30
N ALA A 18 -16.18 6.11 -24.24
CA ALA A 18 -15.03 6.86 -24.73
C ALA A 18 -15.49 8.20 -25.32
N LEU A 19 -15.10 9.30 -24.67
CA LEU A 19 -15.21 10.65 -25.23
C LEU A 19 -13.81 11.25 -25.26
N ALA A 20 -13.27 11.36 -26.47
CA ALA A 20 -12.05 12.10 -26.75
C ALA A 20 -12.22 13.56 -26.27
N MET A 21 -11.35 14.03 -25.38
CA MET A 21 -11.30 15.43 -24.98
C MET A 21 -9.99 16.09 -25.42
N ALA A 22 -10.14 17.15 -26.20
CA ALA A 22 -9.12 18.14 -26.54
C ALA A 22 -8.62 18.87 -25.28
N PRO A 23 -7.45 19.54 -25.32
CA PRO A 23 -6.85 20.15 -24.12
C PRO A 23 -7.73 21.28 -23.58
N LEU A 24 -8.36 21.05 -22.43
CA LEU A 24 -9.09 22.04 -21.65
C LEU A 24 -8.12 22.96 -20.89
N ALA A 25 -7.28 23.67 -21.63
CA ALA A 25 -6.42 24.71 -21.09
C ALA A 25 -6.90 26.09 -21.56
N SER A 26 -8.19 26.45 -21.42
CA SER A 26 -8.70 27.80 -21.77
C SER A 26 -10.12 28.15 -21.29
N GLN A 27 -10.65 27.65 -20.16
CA GLN A 27 -11.99 28.09 -19.69
C GLN A 27 -12.15 28.47 -18.20
N PHE A 28 -11.09 28.50 -17.40
CA PHE A 28 -11.17 29.06 -16.04
C PHE A 28 -10.47 30.43 -15.96
N ALA A 29 -11.09 31.44 -16.57
CA ALA A 29 -10.76 32.83 -16.29
C ALA A 29 -11.37 33.21 -14.93
N LEU A 30 -10.54 33.23 -13.87
CA LEU A 30 -10.91 33.81 -12.57
C LEU A 30 -11.01 35.34 -12.73
N PRO A 31 -12.10 36.00 -12.29
CA PRO A 31 -12.13 37.45 -12.28
C PRO A 31 -11.18 37.99 -11.20
N ALA A 32 -10.40 39.00 -11.57
CA ALA A 32 -9.47 39.70 -10.70
C ALA A 32 -10.17 40.28 -9.46
N ALA A 33 -9.53 40.12 -8.31
CA ALA A 33 -10.02 40.61 -7.02
C ALA A 33 -9.99 42.15 -6.97
N SER A 34 -11.14 42.76 -6.67
CA SER A 34 -11.21 44.13 -6.16
C SER A 34 -11.54 44.09 -4.65
N ALA A 35 -10.71 44.80 -3.88
CA ALA A 35 -10.79 44.86 -2.43
C ALA A 35 -11.73 45.97 -1.98
N TRP A 36 -12.76 45.65 -1.19
CA TRP A 36 -13.34 46.56 -0.19
C TRP A 36 -13.81 45.73 1.02
N ALA A 37 -13.25 46.03 2.19
CA ALA A 37 -13.69 45.50 3.47
C ALA A 37 -14.89 46.31 3.98
N ALA A 38 -16.05 45.68 4.07
CA ALA A 38 -17.20 46.13 4.85
C ALA A 38 -18.09 44.92 5.19
N ALA A 39 -18.60 44.88 6.43
CA ALA A 39 -19.57 43.95 7.03
C ALA A 39 -19.84 42.64 6.27
N ARG A 40 -19.30 41.50 6.76
CA ARG A 40 -19.44 40.17 6.14
C ARG A 40 -20.91 39.90 5.72
N PRO A 41 -21.27 39.99 4.43
CA PRO A 41 -22.59 39.57 4.02
C PRO A 41 -22.67 38.05 4.20
N VAL A 42 -23.82 37.57 4.68
CA VAL A 42 -24.14 36.14 4.68
C VAL A 42 -23.88 35.59 3.28
N ALA A 43 -23.12 34.50 3.17
CA ALA A 43 -22.84 33.88 1.88
C ALA A 43 -24.16 33.53 1.17
N SER A 44 -24.27 33.86 -0.12
CA SER A 44 -25.41 33.41 -0.93
C SER A 44 -25.46 31.88 -0.96
N LEU A 45 -26.62 31.25 -1.24
CA LEU A 45 -26.69 29.78 -1.32
C LEU A 45 -25.71 29.21 -2.37
N ALA A 46 -25.48 29.94 -3.46
CA ALA A 46 -24.49 29.58 -4.47
C ALA A 46 -23.05 29.67 -3.92
N ASP A 47 -22.73 30.71 -3.14
CA ASP A 47 -21.43 30.80 -2.48
C ASP A 47 -21.21 29.70 -1.45
N ILE A 48 -22.25 29.32 -0.69
CA ILE A 48 -22.18 28.22 0.28
C ILE A 48 -21.83 26.92 -0.44
N ARG A 49 -22.57 26.57 -1.52
CA ARG A 49 -22.30 25.38 -2.33
C ARG A 49 -20.87 25.35 -2.85
N ARG A 50 -20.44 26.43 -3.52
CA ARG A 50 -19.09 26.53 -4.09
C ARG A 50 -18.00 26.40 -3.02
N LEU A 51 -18.14 27.11 -1.89
CA LEU A 51 -17.16 27.06 -0.81
C LEU A 51 -17.12 25.69 -0.11
N ALA A 52 -18.26 24.99 0.00
CA ALA A 52 -18.30 23.64 0.55
C ALA A 52 -17.57 22.63 -0.36
N ALA A 53 -17.76 22.71 -1.67
CA ALA A 53 -17.04 21.87 -2.64
C ALA A 53 -15.51 22.12 -2.58
N GLU A 54 -15.11 23.39 -2.53
CA GLU A 54 -13.71 23.78 -2.38
C GLU A 54 -13.12 23.33 -1.02
N ALA A 55 -13.90 23.43 0.06
CA ALA A 55 -13.48 23.02 1.40
C ALA A 55 -13.33 21.51 1.53
N TYR A 56 -14.16 20.72 0.82
CA TYR A 56 -13.99 19.27 0.73
C TYR A 56 -12.63 18.91 0.12
N MET A 57 -12.34 19.40 -1.10
CA MET A 57 -11.08 19.09 -1.79
C MET A 57 -9.85 19.58 -1.03
N TRP A 58 -9.92 20.77 -0.41
CA TRP A 58 -8.81 21.28 0.39
C TRP A 58 -8.62 20.52 1.71
N GLY A 59 -9.73 20.19 2.37
CA GLY A 59 -9.76 19.68 3.73
C GLY A 59 -9.68 18.17 3.88
N LEU A 60 -9.84 17.40 2.79
CA LEU A 60 -9.87 15.93 2.87
C LEU A 60 -8.58 15.35 3.47
N GLY A 61 -7.41 15.90 3.16
CA GLY A 61 -6.14 15.47 3.74
C GLY A 61 -6.09 15.59 5.28
N PRO A 62 -6.19 16.81 5.86
CA PRO A 62 -6.20 16.98 7.32
C PRO A 62 -7.39 16.32 8.02
N GLU A 63 -8.59 16.33 7.42
CA GLU A 63 -9.71 15.56 7.98
C GLU A 63 -9.42 14.06 8.03
N PHE A 64 -8.84 13.50 6.97
CA PHE A 64 -8.46 12.09 6.91
C PHE A 64 -7.43 11.75 7.99
N THR A 65 -6.37 12.53 8.16
CA THR A 65 -5.36 12.24 9.20
C THR A 65 -5.98 12.27 10.59
N TRP A 66 -6.80 13.28 10.90
CA TRP A 66 -7.53 13.36 12.18
C TRP A 66 -8.41 12.14 12.41
N ARG A 67 -9.24 11.81 11.42
CA ARG A 67 -10.21 10.73 11.50
C ARG A 67 -9.49 9.37 11.61
N PHE A 68 -8.52 9.14 10.75
CA PHE A 68 -7.76 7.90 10.67
C PHE A 68 -6.91 7.69 11.93
N ALA A 69 -6.28 8.74 12.47
CA ALA A 69 -5.60 8.67 13.77
C ALA A 69 -6.58 8.29 14.88
N THR A 70 -7.72 8.99 14.98
CA THR A 70 -8.73 8.74 16.02
C THR A 70 -9.24 7.30 15.96
N TYR A 71 -9.57 6.80 14.77
CA TYR A 71 -9.98 5.42 14.55
C TYR A 71 -8.90 4.44 15.00
N ASN A 72 -7.69 4.53 14.45
CA ASN A 72 -6.63 3.55 14.70
C ASN A 72 -6.15 3.56 16.15
N THR A 73 -5.99 4.72 16.77
CA THR A 73 -5.55 4.77 18.18
C THR A 73 -6.64 4.34 19.16
N THR A 74 -7.88 4.15 18.68
CA THR A 74 -8.97 3.59 19.47
C THR A 74 -8.99 2.06 19.44
N ILE A 75 -8.55 1.44 18.33
CA ILE A 75 -8.65 -0.02 18.10
C ILE A 75 -7.31 -0.75 17.98
N SER A 76 -6.21 -0.03 18.14
CA SER A 76 -4.83 -0.52 18.00
C SER A 76 -3.91 0.23 18.97
N ALA A 77 -2.64 0.47 18.61
CA ALA A 77 -1.70 1.17 19.49
C ALA A 77 -2.17 2.61 19.77
N PRO A 78 -2.00 3.11 21.01
CA PRO A 78 -2.36 4.48 21.36
C PRO A 78 -1.48 5.50 20.63
N MET A 79 -1.89 6.77 20.72
CA MET A 79 -1.08 7.90 20.24
C MET A 79 0.33 7.85 20.86
N ASN A 80 1.35 8.17 20.05
CA ASN A 80 2.78 8.09 20.37
C ASN A 80 3.31 6.66 20.64
N ALA A 81 2.67 5.64 20.07
CA ALA A 81 3.16 4.26 20.04
C ALA A 81 3.13 3.68 18.61
N LEU A 82 3.81 2.55 18.42
CA LEU A 82 3.87 1.82 17.14
C LEU A 82 3.04 0.54 17.22
N THR A 83 2.31 0.24 16.14
CA THR A 83 1.68 -1.05 15.84
C THR A 83 2.57 -1.82 14.87
N TYR A 84 2.96 -3.04 15.22
CA TYR A 84 3.88 -3.85 14.42
C TYR A 84 3.11 -4.87 13.58
N GLY A 85 3.18 -4.77 12.26
CA GLY A 85 2.72 -5.83 11.36
C GLY A 85 3.63 -7.05 11.46
N VAL A 86 3.04 -8.24 11.32
CA VAL A 86 3.76 -9.52 11.40
C VAL A 86 4.01 -10.16 10.04
N SER A 87 3.26 -9.75 9.01
CA SER A 87 3.33 -10.34 7.68
C SER A 87 2.92 -9.32 6.61
N PRO A 88 3.42 -9.44 5.38
CA PRO A 88 2.91 -8.72 4.22
C PRO A 88 1.46 -9.09 3.90
N ALA A 89 0.86 -8.34 2.98
CA ALA A 89 -0.49 -8.61 2.54
C ALA A 89 -0.60 -9.98 1.87
N ALA A 90 -1.64 -10.75 2.23
CA ALA A 90 -1.99 -12.03 1.63
C ALA A 90 -3.51 -12.18 1.55
N TRP A 91 -4.00 -13.06 0.68
CA TRP A 91 -5.44 -13.32 0.48
C TRP A 91 -6.16 -13.77 1.77
N ASN A 92 -5.43 -14.32 2.74
CA ASN A 92 -5.93 -14.84 4.00
C ASN A 92 -5.45 -14.06 5.23
N ASN A 93 -5.14 -12.77 5.10
CA ASN A 93 -4.87 -11.92 6.27
C ASN A 93 -5.49 -10.51 6.16
N SER A 94 -5.67 -9.87 7.32
CA SER A 94 -6.15 -8.49 7.44
C SER A 94 -5.07 -7.48 7.06
N ALA A 95 -4.68 -7.43 5.80
CA ALA A 95 -3.72 -6.44 5.32
C ALA A 95 -4.28 -5.01 5.35
N THR A 96 -3.39 -4.02 5.33
CA THR A 96 -3.73 -2.59 5.24
C THR A 96 -4.19 -2.19 3.82
N ASN A 97 -4.64 -0.94 3.65
CA ASN A 97 -4.99 -0.37 2.35
C ASN A 97 -3.84 -0.50 1.34
N ALA A 98 -4.19 -0.77 0.07
CA ALA A 98 -3.29 -1.08 -1.03
C ALA A 98 -2.25 -2.18 -0.70
N GLY A 99 -2.72 -3.26 -0.04
CA GLY A 99 -1.91 -4.33 0.54
C GLY A 99 -0.76 -4.81 -0.35
N ASP A 100 0.46 -4.52 0.06
CA ASP A 100 1.71 -4.91 -0.62
C ASP A 100 2.19 -6.26 -0.07
N SER A 101 2.41 -7.23 -0.95
CA SER A 101 2.91 -8.57 -0.58
C SER A 101 4.44 -8.62 -0.42
N SER A 102 5.15 -7.50 -0.63
CA SER A 102 6.62 -7.38 -0.53
C SER A 102 7.09 -6.76 0.80
N VAL A 103 6.21 -6.18 1.61
CA VAL A 103 6.63 -5.42 2.80
C VAL A 103 5.83 -5.73 4.05
N ILE A 104 6.53 -5.73 5.18
CA ILE A 104 5.90 -5.61 6.51
C ILE A 104 5.67 -4.13 6.80
N TYR A 105 4.49 -3.82 7.31
CA TYR A 105 4.14 -2.47 7.75
C TYR A 105 4.30 -2.29 9.26
N ILE A 106 4.87 -1.17 9.69
CA ILE A 106 4.73 -0.65 11.06
C ILE A 106 4.01 0.69 10.98
N ASN A 107 3.01 0.89 11.81
CA ASN A 107 2.15 2.06 11.78
C ASN A 107 2.20 2.83 13.11
N GLY A 108 2.10 4.15 13.11
CA GLY A 108 2.00 4.93 14.34
C GLY A 108 1.50 6.35 14.10
N PHE A 109 0.88 6.95 15.12
CA PHE A 109 0.45 8.34 15.10
C PHE A 109 1.16 9.11 16.21
N MET A 110 1.58 10.34 15.91
CA MET A 110 2.30 11.19 16.87
C MET A 110 1.48 12.45 17.12
N ASP A 111 1.35 12.83 18.40
CA ASP A 111 0.70 14.06 18.82
C ASP A 111 1.63 14.89 19.72
N PHE A 112 2.05 16.03 19.20
CA PHE A 112 2.91 16.98 19.90
C PHE A 112 2.16 18.16 20.52
N SER A 113 0.82 18.19 20.47
CA SER A 113 0.02 19.32 20.97
C SER A 113 0.17 19.53 22.49
N ALA A 114 0.53 18.49 23.24
CA ALA A 114 0.88 18.56 24.66
C ALA A 114 2.38 18.79 24.93
N GLY A 115 3.20 19.04 23.89
CA GLY A 115 4.63 19.25 24.03
C GLY A 115 5.47 17.98 24.18
N ALA A 116 4.97 16.83 23.71
CA ALA A 116 5.71 15.58 23.71
C ALA A 116 7.05 15.72 22.95
N GLU A 117 8.10 15.06 23.45
CA GLU A 117 9.38 14.87 22.77
C GLU A 117 9.60 13.36 22.67
N LEU A 118 9.65 12.83 21.45
CA LEU A 118 9.74 11.39 21.21
C LEU A 118 11.10 11.03 20.61
N VAL A 119 11.49 9.77 20.73
CA VAL A 119 12.72 9.23 20.14
C VAL A 119 12.35 8.02 19.30
N LEU A 120 12.53 8.12 17.98
CA LEU A 120 12.42 7.00 17.06
C LEU A 120 13.79 6.36 16.90
N THR A 121 13.92 5.09 17.27
CA THR A 121 15.10 4.29 16.94
C THR A 121 14.78 3.37 15.77
N VAL A 122 15.65 3.38 14.77
CA VAL A 122 15.55 2.51 13.57
C VAL A 122 16.77 1.59 13.51
N PRO A 123 16.62 0.34 13.00
CA PRO A 123 17.72 -0.62 12.84
C PRO A 123 18.71 -0.21 11.74
N PRO A 124 19.77 -1.00 11.47
CA PRO A 124 20.63 -0.79 10.31
C PRO A 124 19.83 -0.89 8.99
N SER A 125 20.16 -0.02 8.04
CA SER A 125 19.40 0.18 6.79
C SER A 125 20.22 -0.02 5.53
N ARG A 126 21.54 -0.22 5.64
CA ARG A 126 22.43 -0.29 4.46
C ARG A 126 22.09 -1.47 3.53
N ASN A 127 21.77 -2.62 4.12
CA ASN A 127 21.56 -3.89 3.40
C ASN A 127 20.16 -4.48 3.58
N GLN A 128 19.30 -3.83 4.36
CA GLN A 128 17.90 -4.20 4.53
C GLN A 128 17.07 -3.01 4.09
N TYR A 129 16.30 -3.18 3.00
CA TYR A 129 15.47 -2.08 2.54
C TYR A 129 14.35 -1.80 3.53
N TYR A 130 14.28 -0.55 3.97
CA TYR A 130 13.07 0.01 4.56
C TYR A 130 13.01 1.53 4.35
N VAL A 131 11.79 2.06 4.46
CA VAL A 131 11.53 3.49 4.52
C VAL A 131 10.54 3.79 5.63
N VAL A 132 10.91 4.74 6.50
CA VAL A 132 10.01 5.42 7.45
C VAL A 132 9.42 6.62 6.72
N ASN A 133 8.20 6.45 6.23
CA ASN A 133 7.43 7.54 5.64
C ASN A 133 6.74 8.31 6.76
N TYR A 134 7.27 9.49 7.07
CA TYR A 134 6.75 10.35 8.12
C TYR A 134 5.96 11.51 7.51
N LEU A 135 4.67 11.58 7.86
CA LEU A 135 3.66 12.42 7.23
C LEU A 135 3.14 13.48 8.22
N ASP A 136 2.95 14.71 7.73
CA ASP A 136 2.26 15.77 8.46
C ASP A 136 0.73 15.55 8.49
N ASP A 137 0.02 16.41 9.24
CA ASP A 137 -1.45 16.38 9.32
C ASP A 137 -2.13 16.47 7.95
N PHE A 138 -1.51 17.13 6.97
CA PHE A 138 -2.04 17.27 5.61
C PHE A 138 -1.49 16.21 4.67
N ILE A 139 -1.07 15.04 5.20
CA ILE A 139 -0.57 13.87 4.46
C ILE A 139 0.57 14.17 3.48
N ASN A 140 1.34 15.23 3.70
CA ASN A 140 2.60 15.42 3.02
C ASN A 140 3.69 14.62 3.73
N THR A 141 4.54 13.96 2.97
CA THR A 141 5.78 13.38 3.47
C THR A 141 6.71 14.51 3.90
N ILE A 142 6.96 14.60 5.21
CA ILE A 142 7.94 15.51 5.80
C ILE A 142 9.27 14.81 6.05
N GLY A 143 9.24 13.48 6.22
CA GLY A 143 10.41 12.67 6.53
C GLY A 143 10.45 11.39 5.73
N SER A 144 11.64 11.04 5.26
CA SER A 144 11.96 9.77 4.63
C SER A 144 13.25 9.28 5.28
N ILE A 145 13.16 8.45 6.31
CA ILE A 145 14.31 7.89 7.04
C ILE A 145 14.46 6.43 6.62
N GLY A 146 15.66 6.00 6.23
CA GLY A 146 15.93 4.59 5.90
C GLY A 146 17.02 4.45 4.85
N THR A 147 16.90 3.41 4.03
CA THR A 147 17.96 2.95 3.11
C THR A 147 18.41 4.01 2.12
N ARG A 148 17.49 4.82 1.58
CA ARG A 148 17.82 5.86 0.60
C ARG A 148 18.54 7.07 1.19
N THR A 149 18.07 7.58 2.32
CA THR A 149 18.45 8.91 2.85
C THR A 149 19.43 8.84 4.00
N THR A 150 19.42 7.72 4.73
CA THR A 150 20.19 7.51 5.96
C THR A 150 20.70 6.07 6.04
N PRO A 151 21.47 5.58 5.04
CA PRO A 151 22.04 4.24 5.08
C PRO A 151 23.02 4.12 6.25
N SER A 152 22.78 3.17 7.15
CA SER A 152 23.57 2.94 8.37
C SER A 152 23.80 1.45 8.62
N ASP A 153 24.94 1.13 9.23
CA ASP A 153 25.30 -0.21 9.70
C ASP A 153 24.99 -0.41 11.21
N ALA A 154 24.46 0.63 11.84
CA ALA A 154 24.09 0.62 13.26
C ALA A 154 22.72 1.27 13.48
N ASP A 155 22.08 0.91 14.59
CA ASP A 155 20.86 1.55 15.05
C ASP A 155 21.05 3.06 15.16
N THR A 156 20.05 3.83 14.74
CA THR A 156 20.07 5.30 14.81
C THR A 156 18.83 5.82 15.51
N SER A 157 19.02 6.67 16.53
CA SER A 157 17.93 7.30 17.27
C SER A 157 17.73 8.76 16.86
N TYR A 158 16.53 9.10 16.39
CA TYR A 158 16.11 10.44 15.97
C TYR A 158 15.20 11.06 17.03
N LEU A 159 15.47 12.31 17.40
CA LEU A 159 14.56 13.10 18.24
C LEU A 159 13.43 13.63 17.36
N LEU A 160 12.20 13.19 17.61
CA LEU A 160 10.99 13.69 16.96
C LEU A 160 10.34 14.76 17.83
N VAL A 161 10.02 15.90 17.23
CA VAL A 161 9.40 17.03 17.94
C VAL A 161 8.39 17.77 17.08
N GLY A 162 7.37 18.32 17.73
CA GLY A 162 6.40 19.21 17.08
C GLY A 162 6.88 20.65 16.91
N PRO A 163 6.08 21.48 16.23
CA PRO A 163 6.43 22.86 15.86
C PRO A 163 6.67 23.80 17.05
N GLY A 164 6.12 23.49 18.22
CA GLY A 164 6.30 24.28 19.44
C GLY A 164 7.56 23.96 20.25
N SER A 165 8.32 22.91 19.89
CA SER A 165 9.50 22.49 20.65
C SER A 165 10.67 23.46 20.48
N ARG A 166 11.47 23.60 21.54
CA ARG A 166 12.77 24.31 21.51
C ARG A 166 13.80 23.70 20.54
N TYR A 167 13.59 22.43 20.15
CA TYR A 167 14.46 21.73 19.20
C TYR A 167 13.97 21.85 17.76
N ALA A 168 12.78 22.40 17.50
CA ALA A 168 12.15 22.38 16.17
C ALA A 168 13.00 23.08 15.08
N GLY A 169 13.75 24.11 15.44
CA GLY A 169 14.67 24.83 14.54
C GLY A 169 16.07 24.22 14.43
N GLN A 170 16.31 23.03 15.00
CA GLN A 170 17.63 22.40 15.07
C GLN A 170 17.71 21.19 14.16
N LYS A 171 18.89 20.94 13.57
CA LYS A 171 19.17 19.70 12.82
C LYS A 171 19.64 18.56 13.70
N THR A 172 20.25 18.91 14.84
CA THR A 172 20.75 18.00 15.85
C THR A 172 20.52 18.61 17.22
N ALA A 173 20.16 17.81 18.21
CA ALA A 173 20.04 18.22 19.60
C ALA A 173 21.12 17.54 20.45
N ARG A 174 21.75 18.29 21.36
CA ARG A 174 22.67 17.72 22.37
C ARG A 174 21.91 17.48 23.67
N ILE A 175 21.73 16.21 24.04
CA ILE A 175 20.94 15.80 25.21
C ILE A 175 21.74 14.76 26.00
N GLY A 176 22.03 15.05 27.28
CA GLY A 176 22.82 14.18 28.16
C GLY A 176 24.14 13.69 27.56
N GLY A 177 24.87 14.58 26.89
CA GLY A 177 26.16 14.27 26.25
C GLY A 177 26.05 13.59 24.88
N ARG A 178 24.89 13.07 24.49
CA ARG A 178 24.62 12.50 23.16
C ARG A 178 24.23 13.59 22.16
N VAL A 179 24.50 13.37 20.88
CA VAL A 179 23.99 14.19 19.78
C VAL A 179 22.96 13.35 19.03
N LEU A 180 21.71 13.81 19.01
CA LEU A 180 20.63 13.14 18.28
C LEU A 180 20.30 13.95 17.03
N PRO A 181 20.18 13.34 15.83
CA PRO A 181 19.53 13.98 14.70
C PRO A 181 18.09 14.34 15.07
N VAL A 182 17.63 15.50 14.61
CA VAL A 182 16.27 16.00 14.87
C VAL A 182 15.44 15.84 13.62
N MET A 183 14.23 15.29 13.78
CA MET A 183 13.17 15.30 12.78
C MET A 183 12.01 16.13 13.34
N ALA A 184 11.94 17.39 12.92
CA ALA A 184 10.92 18.32 13.39
C ALA A 184 9.71 18.29 12.45
N SER A 185 8.52 18.14 13.02
CA SER A 185 7.25 18.24 12.30
C SER A 185 6.79 19.69 12.19
N ASP A 186 6.11 20.00 11.09
CA ASP A 186 5.46 21.29 10.86
C ASP A 186 4.02 21.35 11.39
N THR A 187 3.47 20.19 11.77
CA THR A 187 2.16 20.00 12.41
C THR A 187 2.28 19.20 13.72
N ASN A 188 1.25 19.25 14.58
CA ASN A 188 1.29 18.53 15.86
C ASN A 188 0.84 17.07 15.73
N LEU A 189 -0.22 16.82 14.97
CA LEU A 189 -0.67 15.48 14.60
C LEU A 189 0.09 15.02 13.37
N ASN A 190 0.66 13.82 13.42
CA ASN A 190 1.46 13.25 12.34
C ASN A 190 1.17 11.75 12.22
N TRP A 191 1.40 11.20 11.03
CA TRP A 191 1.29 9.77 10.74
C TRP A 191 2.65 9.21 10.32
N MET A 192 3.03 8.06 10.86
CA MET A 192 4.22 7.31 10.48
C MET A 192 3.81 5.96 9.94
N LEU A 193 4.28 5.66 8.73
CA LEU A 193 4.13 4.38 8.09
C LEU A 193 5.49 3.87 7.63
N ILE A 194 5.95 2.79 8.22
CA ILE A 194 7.23 2.15 7.90
C ILE A 194 6.95 0.96 7.00
N ARG A 195 7.71 0.84 5.92
CA ARG A 195 7.63 -0.29 4.98
C ARG A 195 8.98 -0.98 4.95
N ILE A 196 9.00 -2.28 5.26
CA ILE A 196 10.22 -3.08 5.41
C ILE A 196 10.16 -4.24 4.41
N LEU A 197 11.13 -4.31 3.49
CA LEU A 197 11.20 -5.38 2.49
C LEU A 197 11.33 -6.75 3.16
N THR A 198 10.57 -7.71 2.66
CA THR A 198 10.65 -9.11 3.02
C THR A 198 10.21 -9.98 1.84
N SER A 199 10.56 -11.27 1.87
CA SER A 199 10.02 -12.26 0.94
C SER A 199 9.11 -13.26 1.66
N THR A 200 7.91 -13.44 1.12
CA THR A 200 6.99 -14.52 1.49
C THR A 200 7.32 -15.83 0.75
N LEU A 201 8.16 -15.77 -0.28
CA LEU A 201 8.54 -16.90 -1.12
C LEU A 201 9.90 -17.51 -0.75
N ALA A 202 10.73 -16.77 0.00
CA ALA A 202 11.99 -17.25 0.57
C ALA A 202 11.77 -18.37 1.60
N ASP A 203 12.79 -19.18 1.84
CA ASP A 203 12.77 -20.20 2.90
C ASP A 203 12.79 -19.54 4.28
N GLY A 204 12.09 -20.12 5.27
CA GLY A 204 11.87 -19.48 6.58
C GLY A 204 13.15 -19.15 7.36
N THR A 205 14.27 -19.81 7.04
CA THR A 205 15.59 -19.57 7.62
C THR A 205 16.43 -18.53 6.86
N SER A 206 15.97 -18.10 5.67
CA SER A 206 16.62 -17.04 4.90
C SER A 206 16.54 -15.73 5.68
N PRO A 207 17.62 -14.92 5.75
CA PRO A 207 17.59 -13.61 6.38
C PRO A 207 16.50 -12.68 5.84
N ASP A 208 16.14 -12.83 4.57
CA ASP A 208 15.15 -12.00 3.87
C ASP A 208 13.72 -12.56 3.97
N SER A 209 13.53 -13.70 4.65
CA SER A 209 12.22 -14.29 4.87
C SER A 209 11.38 -13.48 5.86
N THR A 210 10.06 -13.56 5.71
CA THR A 210 9.11 -12.84 6.58
C THR A 210 9.33 -13.06 8.08
N PRO A 211 9.52 -14.31 8.58
CA PRO A 211 9.82 -14.53 10.00
C PRO A 211 11.16 -13.89 10.40
N SER A 212 12.20 -14.04 9.58
CA SER A 212 13.53 -13.50 9.89
C SER A 212 13.55 -11.97 9.88
N VAL A 213 12.90 -11.33 8.91
CA VAL A 213 12.77 -9.86 8.85
C VAL A 213 11.94 -9.35 10.02
N TYR A 214 10.83 -10.02 10.35
CA TYR A 214 10.02 -9.62 11.51
C TYR A 214 10.83 -9.63 12.81
N GLU A 215 11.53 -10.73 13.10
CA GLU A 215 12.32 -10.87 14.32
C GLU A 215 13.57 -9.98 14.34
N ASN A 216 14.31 -9.92 13.23
CA ASN A 216 15.64 -9.30 13.21
C ASN A 216 15.66 -7.85 12.76
N VAL A 217 14.55 -7.34 12.20
CA VAL A 217 14.43 -5.98 11.66
C VAL A 217 13.22 -5.27 12.26
N SER A 218 12.00 -5.78 12.04
CA SER A 218 10.77 -5.09 12.45
C SER A 218 10.72 -4.85 13.97
N LYS A 219 11.08 -5.84 14.78
CA LYS A 219 11.12 -5.70 16.24
C LYS A 219 12.20 -4.73 16.77
N LYS A 220 13.16 -4.33 15.93
CA LYS A 220 14.23 -3.39 16.30
C LYS A 220 13.88 -1.92 16.08
N PHE A 221 12.70 -1.63 15.52
CA PHE A 221 12.14 -0.29 15.60
C PHE A 221 11.64 -0.05 17.03
N ALA A 222 11.78 1.18 17.52
CA ALA A 222 11.24 1.60 18.81
C ALA A 222 10.83 3.07 18.78
N LEU A 223 9.72 3.39 19.45
CA LEU A 223 9.28 4.76 19.69
C LEU A 223 9.13 4.95 21.20
N ASN A 224 9.99 5.78 21.79
CA ASN A 224 9.98 6.08 23.22
C ASN A 224 9.70 7.55 23.46
N THR A 225 9.24 7.90 24.66
CA THR A 225 9.38 9.29 25.09
C THR A 225 10.86 9.61 25.31
N LEU A 226 11.26 10.88 25.15
CA LEU A 226 12.63 11.28 25.46
C LEU A 226 12.98 11.01 26.93
N ALA A 227 12.00 11.12 27.85
CA ALA A 227 12.19 10.83 29.25
C ALA A 227 12.52 9.34 29.49
N GLU A 228 11.75 8.45 28.88
CA GLU A 228 11.98 7.00 28.93
C GLU A 228 13.33 6.60 28.32
N PHE A 229 13.65 7.11 27.13
CA PHE A 229 14.93 6.87 26.48
C PHE A 229 16.12 7.29 27.36
N ARG A 230 16.00 8.43 28.05
CA ARG A 230 17.01 8.92 29.01
C ARG A 230 17.11 8.05 30.25
N ALA A 231 15.96 7.65 30.82
CA ALA A 231 15.91 6.77 31.99
C ALA A 231 16.57 5.42 31.70
N ASN A 232 16.47 4.93 30.46
CA ASN A 232 17.13 3.73 29.97
C ASN A 232 18.58 3.97 29.47
N GLY A 233 19.24 5.05 29.92
CA GLY A 233 20.65 5.30 29.60
C GLY A 233 20.92 5.65 28.13
N PHE A 234 19.96 6.28 27.45
CA PHE A 234 20.00 6.59 26.01
C PHE A 234 20.04 5.34 25.14
N LYS A 235 19.21 4.35 25.49
CA LYS A 235 18.96 3.13 24.71
C LYS A 235 17.46 2.99 24.49
N PRO A 236 17.02 2.44 23.34
CA PRO A 236 15.61 2.20 23.09
C PRO A 236 15.03 1.26 24.14
N VAL A 237 13.78 1.51 24.52
CA VAL A 237 12.96 0.53 25.25
C VAL A 237 12.04 -0.11 24.22
N TYR A 238 12.19 -1.41 24.03
CA TYR A 238 11.36 -2.17 23.11
C TYR A 238 10.07 -2.62 23.79
N PRO A 239 8.98 -2.82 23.02
CA PRO A 239 7.77 -3.44 23.56
C PRO A 239 8.07 -4.79 24.22
N ALA A 240 7.47 -5.03 25.38
CA ALA A 240 7.53 -6.34 26.02
C ALA A 240 6.67 -7.39 25.27
N ASP A 241 5.63 -6.92 24.58
CA ASP A 241 4.77 -7.70 23.71
C ASP A 241 4.56 -6.95 22.39
N TYR A 242 4.66 -7.69 21.29
CA TYR A 242 4.45 -7.21 19.93
C TYR A 242 3.11 -7.66 19.35
N SER A 243 2.30 -8.37 20.16
CA SER A 243 0.95 -8.78 19.76
C SER A 243 0.05 -7.56 19.56
N ASN A 244 -0.81 -7.64 18.54
CA ASN A 244 -1.88 -6.68 18.31
C ASN A 244 -3.20 -7.39 18.62
N PRO A 245 -3.63 -7.41 19.90
CA PRO A 245 -4.87 -8.08 20.25
C PRO A 245 -6.05 -7.46 19.48
N PRO A 246 -7.08 -8.26 19.15
CA PRO A 246 -8.28 -7.72 18.53
C PRO A 246 -8.94 -6.68 19.46
N PRO A 247 -9.52 -5.60 18.90
CA PRO A 247 -10.20 -4.59 19.69
C PRO A 247 -11.45 -5.18 20.36
N THR A 248 -11.79 -4.65 21.53
CA THR A 248 -13.04 -4.94 22.23
C THR A 248 -14.25 -4.35 21.49
N ASP A 249 -15.45 -4.88 21.77
CA ASP A 249 -16.70 -4.34 21.21
C ASP A 249 -16.93 -2.87 21.57
N GLU A 250 -16.49 -2.43 22.76
CA GLU A 250 -16.56 -1.04 23.18
C GLU A 250 -15.64 -0.14 22.34
N GLU A 251 -14.41 -0.58 22.09
CA GLU A 251 -13.47 0.12 21.22
C GLU A 251 -13.99 0.23 19.79
N ILE A 252 -14.57 -0.86 19.27
CA ILE A 252 -15.21 -0.89 17.95
C ILE A 252 -16.35 0.13 17.90
N ALA A 253 -17.24 0.15 18.89
CA ALA A 253 -18.35 1.08 18.96
C ALA A 253 -17.89 2.54 19.05
N ARG A 254 -16.82 2.81 19.82
CA ARG A 254 -16.22 4.15 19.96
C ARG A 254 -15.51 4.61 18.68
N ALA A 255 -14.90 3.69 17.94
CA ALA A 255 -14.20 3.98 16.69
C ALA A 255 -15.12 4.11 15.49
N ALA A 256 -16.30 3.46 15.51
CA ALA A 256 -17.24 3.42 14.38
C ALA A 256 -17.54 4.80 13.75
N PRO A 257 -17.70 5.91 14.51
CA PRO A 257 -17.89 7.24 13.95
C PRO A 257 -16.74 7.79 13.08
N TYR A 258 -15.56 7.20 13.15
CA TYR A 258 -14.35 7.63 12.45
C TYR A 258 -13.90 6.64 11.37
N LYS A 259 -14.64 5.54 11.20
CA LYS A 259 -14.32 4.49 10.25
C LYS A 259 -14.29 5.03 8.81
N ASP A 260 -15.36 5.73 8.43
CA ASP A 260 -15.59 6.22 7.07
C ASP A 260 -15.62 7.75 7.03
N THR A 261 -15.31 8.32 5.85
CA THR A 261 -15.49 9.76 5.61
C THR A 261 -16.95 10.15 5.89
N PRO A 262 -17.23 11.20 6.68
CA PRO A 262 -18.60 11.56 7.02
C PRO A 262 -19.49 11.81 5.79
N ALA A 263 -20.70 11.26 5.78
CA ALA A 263 -21.69 11.56 4.72
C ALA A 263 -22.24 12.99 4.83
N GLU A 264 -22.27 13.54 6.05
CA GLU A 264 -22.82 14.87 6.35
C GLU A 264 -21.72 15.95 6.35
N ALA A 265 -21.91 17.02 5.58
CA ALA A 265 -20.97 18.11 5.43
C ALA A 265 -20.62 18.80 6.76
N VAL A 266 -21.61 18.98 7.64
CA VAL A 266 -21.41 19.57 8.97
C VAL A 266 -20.45 18.74 9.81
N ARG A 267 -20.54 17.40 9.73
CA ARG A 267 -19.68 16.49 10.49
C ARG A 267 -18.28 16.43 9.90
N PHE A 268 -18.15 16.41 8.57
CA PHE A 268 -16.86 16.54 7.90
C PHE A 268 -16.14 17.83 8.31
N LEU A 269 -16.84 18.98 8.24
CA LEU A 269 -16.26 20.28 8.60
C LEU A 269 -15.94 20.37 10.09
N ASP A 270 -16.72 19.72 10.96
CA ASP A 270 -16.40 19.62 12.39
C ASP A 270 -15.08 18.86 12.62
N GLN A 271 -14.91 17.68 12.02
CA GLN A 271 -13.65 16.91 12.11
C GLN A 271 -12.47 17.67 11.52
N LEU A 272 -12.63 18.28 10.34
CA LEU A 272 -11.63 19.17 9.75
C LEU A 272 -11.28 20.34 10.68
N GLY A 273 -12.29 20.95 11.31
CA GLY A 273 -12.10 22.01 12.29
C GLY A 273 -11.30 21.56 13.50
N GLN A 274 -11.55 20.35 14.02
CA GLN A 274 -10.78 19.75 15.11
C GLN A 274 -9.32 19.52 14.71
N SER A 275 -9.08 19.02 13.49
CA SER A 275 -7.73 18.88 12.94
C SER A 275 -6.98 20.21 12.92
N LEU A 276 -7.61 21.27 12.39
CA LEU A 276 -6.98 22.60 12.28
C LEU A 276 -6.69 23.25 13.63
N VAL A 277 -7.50 22.97 14.66
CA VAL A 277 -7.23 23.42 16.04
C VAL A 277 -6.01 22.68 16.60
N LYS A 278 -5.90 21.37 16.37
CA LYS A 278 -4.76 20.58 16.83
C LYS A 278 -3.48 20.90 16.07
N SER A 279 -3.57 21.05 14.75
CA SER A 279 -2.48 21.29 13.81
C SER A 279 -2.74 22.56 12.99
N PRO A 280 -2.46 23.75 13.56
CA PRO A 280 -2.58 25.00 12.82
C PRO A 280 -1.67 25.03 11.59
N ILE A 281 -2.12 25.68 10.51
CA ILE A 281 -1.33 25.86 9.27
C ILE A 281 0.04 26.49 9.61
N PRO A 282 1.16 25.87 9.21
CA PRO A 282 2.50 26.34 9.57
C PRO A 282 2.82 27.70 8.94
N ARG A 283 3.79 28.39 9.54
CA ARG A 283 4.39 29.64 9.05
C ARG A 283 5.73 29.34 8.39
N LEU A 284 6.30 30.32 7.69
CA LEU A 284 7.58 30.17 7.01
C LEU A 284 8.71 29.76 7.95
N ASN A 285 8.66 30.17 9.21
CA ASN A 285 9.67 29.88 10.23
C ASN A 285 9.29 28.71 11.16
N THR A 286 8.25 27.93 10.82
CA THR A 286 7.93 26.71 11.56
C THR A 286 9.02 25.67 11.34
N ALA A 287 9.46 25.00 12.41
CA ALA A 287 10.51 23.98 12.38
C ALA A 287 11.79 24.47 11.67
N LEU A 288 12.30 23.76 10.66
CA LEU A 288 13.46 24.16 9.85
C LEU A 288 13.13 25.20 8.76
N GLY A 289 11.91 25.72 8.75
CA GLY A 289 11.41 26.68 7.77
C GLY A 289 12.36 27.87 7.52
N GLY A 290 12.63 28.15 6.24
CA GLY A 290 13.59 29.18 5.81
C GLY A 290 15.05 28.74 5.77
N THR A 291 15.37 27.50 6.16
CA THR A 291 16.73 26.94 6.01
C THR A 291 17.06 26.71 4.53
N PRO A 292 18.27 27.05 4.02
CA PRO A 292 18.65 26.70 2.66
C PRO A 292 18.59 25.19 2.41
N LEU A 293 18.01 24.75 1.27
CA LEU A 293 17.81 23.31 0.98
C LEU A 293 19.11 22.50 1.09
N ARG A 294 20.23 23.04 0.58
CA ARG A 294 21.58 22.43 0.67
C ARG A 294 22.07 22.17 2.11
N ARG A 295 21.41 22.73 3.12
CA ARG A 295 21.75 22.58 4.54
C ARG A 295 20.79 21.67 5.29
N LEU A 296 19.72 21.21 4.65
CA LEU A 296 18.77 20.27 5.25
C LEU A 296 19.41 18.90 5.47
N PRO A 297 19.02 18.18 6.52
CA PRO A 297 19.30 16.75 6.61
C PRO A 297 18.67 16.01 5.41
N ALA A 298 19.34 14.98 4.90
CA ALA A 298 18.90 14.25 3.70
C ALA A 298 17.55 13.52 3.86
N TYR A 299 17.15 13.23 5.10
CA TYR A 299 15.87 12.60 5.43
C TYR A 299 14.70 13.59 5.55
N VAL A 300 14.95 14.91 5.51
CA VAL A 300 13.89 15.94 5.55
C VAL A 300 13.41 16.22 4.14
N VAL A 301 12.11 16.09 3.91
CA VAL A 301 11.48 16.28 2.61
C VAL A 301 10.87 17.68 2.53
N PRO A 302 11.27 18.52 1.55
CA PRO A 302 10.74 19.87 1.38
C PRO A 302 9.36 19.86 0.70
N GLN A 303 8.62 20.97 0.84
CA GLN A 303 7.42 21.22 0.03
C GLN A 303 7.71 21.06 -1.48
N TYR A 304 6.71 20.56 -2.21
CA TYR A 304 6.74 20.51 -3.66
C TYR A 304 7.16 21.86 -4.28
N GLY A 305 8.07 21.80 -5.26
CA GLY A 305 8.55 22.96 -5.99
C GLY A 305 9.54 23.87 -5.23
N ALA A 306 9.95 23.53 -4.01
CA ALA A 306 10.98 24.28 -3.29
C ALA A 306 12.33 24.21 -4.02
N ARG A 307 12.95 25.36 -4.32
CA ARG A 307 14.22 25.44 -5.08
C ARG A 307 15.43 25.91 -4.28
N THR A 308 15.23 26.77 -3.29
CA THR A 308 16.34 27.47 -2.60
C THR A 308 16.26 27.34 -1.08
N LEU A 309 15.05 27.53 -0.52
CA LEU A 309 14.78 27.45 0.90
C LEU A 309 13.80 26.32 1.19
N TYR A 310 13.93 25.73 2.37
CA TYR A 310 12.96 24.81 2.93
C TYR A 310 11.68 25.55 3.27
N LEU A 311 10.61 25.16 2.60
CA LEU A 311 9.26 25.51 2.97
C LEU A 311 8.66 24.26 3.64
N PRO A 312 8.09 24.38 4.85
CA PRO A 312 7.30 23.30 5.42
C PRO A 312 6.22 22.85 4.41
N PRO A 313 6.01 21.55 4.16
CA PRO A 313 5.07 21.09 3.13
C PRO A 313 3.67 21.70 3.21
N SER A 314 3.16 21.94 4.42
CA SER A 314 1.84 22.55 4.62
C SER A 314 1.82 24.09 4.64
N PHE A 315 2.95 24.77 4.40
CA PHE A 315 3.03 26.23 4.42
C PHE A 315 2.25 26.92 3.28
N GLY A 316 1.73 28.13 3.54
CA GLY A 316 1.14 28.99 2.51
C GLY A 316 -0.38 28.85 2.33
N GLN A 317 -1.05 28.05 3.15
CA GLN A 317 -2.49 27.77 3.01
C GLN A 317 -3.43 28.74 3.75
N GLN A 318 -2.89 29.77 4.43
CA GLN A 318 -3.69 30.67 5.28
C GLN A 318 -4.75 31.45 4.50
N GLN A 319 -4.44 31.91 3.28
CA GLN A 319 -5.40 32.61 2.43
C GLN A 319 -6.53 31.68 1.96
N THR A 320 -6.21 30.42 1.65
CA THR A 320 -7.22 29.39 1.34
C THR A 320 -8.19 29.23 2.51
N LEU A 321 -7.69 29.03 3.73
CA LEU A 321 -8.53 28.88 4.91
C LEU A 321 -9.40 30.13 5.20
N GLN A 322 -8.88 31.34 4.96
CA GLN A 322 -9.66 32.58 5.15
C GLN A 322 -10.93 32.64 4.30
N ARG A 323 -10.95 32.01 3.12
CA ARG A 323 -12.14 31.94 2.26
C ARG A 323 -13.28 31.14 2.91
N PHE A 324 -12.94 30.08 3.64
CA PHE A 324 -13.91 29.19 4.29
C PHE A 324 -14.53 29.77 5.57
N ALA A 325 -14.02 30.90 6.07
CA ALA A 325 -14.64 31.60 7.20
C ALA A 325 -16.10 32.00 6.94
N LYS A 326 -16.49 32.16 5.66
CA LYS A 326 -17.88 32.44 5.24
C LYS A 326 -18.84 31.27 5.46
N ILE A 327 -18.33 30.03 5.49
CA ILE A 327 -19.08 28.82 5.80
C ILE A 327 -18.82 28.32 7.23
N GLY A 328 -18.10 29.09 8.04
CA GLY A 328 -17.89 28.79 9.47
C GLY A 328 -16.61 28.04 9.81
N LEU A 329 -15.77 27.68 8.82
CA LEU A 329 -14.50 27.01 9.04
C LEU A 329 -13.36 28.02 9.21
N THR A 330 -12.62 27.95 10.31
CA THR A 330 -11.50 28.86 10.62
C THR A 330 -10.36 28.11 11.32
N ALA A 331 -9.25 28.79 11.58
CA ALA A 331 -8.16 28.25 12.40
C ALA A 331 -8.56 27.97 13.87
N LYS A 332 -9.75 28.43 14.31
CA LYS A 332 -10.32 28.12 15.63
C LYS A 332 -11.31 26.94 15.58
N GLY A 333 -11.37 26.24 14.46
CA GLY A 333 -12.32 25.16 14.18
C GLY A 333 -13.52 25.62 13.37
N PHE A 334 -14.51 24.73 13.31
CA PHE A 334 -15.76 24.92 12.56
C PHE A 334 -16.90 25.25 13.50
N LYS A 335 -17.74 26.21 13.11
CA LYS A 335 -19.05 26.47 13.71
C LYS A 335 -20.03 26.88 12.63
N VAL A 336 -21.21 26.26 12.61
CA VAL A 336 -22.30 26.70 11.72
C VAL A 336 -22.54 28.20 11.94
N PRO A 337 -22.50 29.04 10.88
CA PRO A 337 -22.68 30.48 11.04
C PRO A 337 -24.03 30.83 11.66
N GLN A 338 -24.03 31.83 12.55
CA GLN A 338 -25.24 32.29 13.22
C GLN A 338 -26.30 32.75 12.20
N GLY A 339 -27.54 32.32 12.38
CA GLY A 339 -28.67 32.68 11.51
C GLY A 339 -28.84 31.79 10.27
N TRP A 340 -28.03 30.74 10.10
CA TRP A 340 -28.27 29.73 9.07
C TRP A 340 -29.48 28.85 9.42
N GLY A 341 -30.35 28.61 8.44
CA GLY A 341 -31.47 27.68 8.53
C GLY A 341 -31.35 26.54 7.52
N ALA A 342 -32.45 25.83 7.30
CA ALA A 342 -32.50 24.67 6.40
C ALA A 342 -31.96 24.95 4.98
N PRO A 343 -32.24 26.09 4.32
CA PRO A 343 -31.71 26.36 2.98
C PRO A 343 -30.17 26.44 2.91
N GLN A 344 -29.54 27.04 3.92
CA GLN A 344 -28.08 27.17 3.99
C GLN A 344 -27.42 25.82 4.29
N LEU A 345 -28.00 25.03 5.19
CA LEU A 345 -27.50 23.68 5.50
C LEU A 345 -27.64 22.74 4.31
N ALA A 346 -28.76 22.81 3.57
CA ALA A 346 -28.94 22.06 2.34
C ALA A 346 -27.96 22.51 1.23
N ALA A 347 -27.67 23.81 1.13
CA ALA A 347 -26.64 24.32 0.22
C ALA A 347 -25.24 23.83 0.60
N LEU A 348 -24.92 23.75 1.89
CA LEU A 348 -23.65 23.23 2.39
C LEU A 348 -23.49 21.74 2.03
N GLN A 349 -24.52 20.95 2.30
CA GLN A 349 -24.55 19.52 1.98
C GLN A 349 -24.42 19.28 0.47
N GLN A 350 -25.19 20.00 -0.35
CA GLN A 350 -25.10 19.86 -1.80
C GLN A 350 -23.69 20.18 -2.31
N GLY A 351 -23.07 21.26 -1.81
CA GLY A 351 -21.71 21.62 -2.23
C GLY A 351 -20.66 20.60 -1.82
N TYR A 352 -20.80 20.00 -0.63
CA TYR A 352 -19.94 18.89 -0.20
C TYR A 352 -20.04 17.69 -1.15
N GLU A 353 -21.25 17.27 -1.49
CA GLU A 353 -21.50 16.19 -2.46
C GLU A 353 -21.01 16.54 -3.87
N ASP A 354 -21.13 17.81 -4.29
CA ASP A 354 -20.60 18.28 -5.57
C ASP A 354 -19.07 18.19 -5.58
N GLY A 355 -18.40 18.50 -4.47
CA GLY A 355 -16.97 18.30 -4.28
C GLY A 355 -16.55 16.82 -4.38
N GLN A 356 -17.32 15.92 -3.75
CA GLN A 356 -17.10 14.47 -3.87
C GLN A 356 -17.23 13.98 -5.32
N LYS A 357 -18.29 14.41 -6.02
CA LYS A 357 -18.50 14.07 -7.43
C LYS A 357 -17.41 14.61 -8.33
N ALA A 358 -16.97 15.85 -8.11
CA ALA A 358 -15.89 16.46 -8.89
C ALA A 358 -14.57 15.70 -8.71
N LEU A 359 -14.24 15.30 -7.49
CA LEU A 359 -13.06 14.49 -7.20
C LEU A 359 -13.16 13.11 -7.88
N ALA A 360 -14.29 12.42 -7.76
CA ALA A 360 -14.51 11.12 -8.41
C ALA A 360 -14.38 11.22 -9.94
N ALA A 361 -14.94 12.27 -10.55
CA ALA A 361 -14.81 12.51 -11.99
C ALA A 361 -13.36 12.81 -12.41
N ALA A 362 -12.60 13.54 -11.59
CA ALA A 362 -11.18 13.79 -11.86
C ALA A 362 -10.34 12.50 -11.81
N ILE A 363 -10.61 11.61 -10.85
CA ILE A 363 -9.97 10.29 -10.76
C ILE A 363 -10.29 9.46 -12.01
N ALA A 364 -11.56 9.39 -12.41
CA ALA A 364 -11.98 8.65 -13.59
C ALA A 364 -11.43 9.23 -14.91
N GLY A 365 -11.11 10.53 -14.95
CA GLY A 365 -10.53 11.20 -16.11
C GLY A 365 -9.04 10.90 -16.35
N GLN A 366 -8.35 10.29 -15.38
CA GLN A 366 -6.95 9.85 -15.51
C GLN A 366 -6.87 8.51 -16.24
N ALA A 367 -7.32 8.48 -17.50
CA ALA A 367 -7.25 7.27 -18.32
C ALA A 367 -5.86 7.16 -18.98
N PRO A 368 -5.15 6.06 -18.79
CA PRO A 368 -3.91 5.82 -19.52
C PRO A 368 -4.20 5.53 -20.99
N ASP A 369 -3.22 5.73 -21.85
CA ASP A 369 -3.36 5.50 -23.30
C ASP A 369 -2.22 4.63 -23.84
N ALA A 370 -2.23 4.41 -25.16
CA ALA A 370 -1.23 3.57 -25.83
C ALA A 370 0.22 4.09 -25.65
N THR A 371 0.42 5.37 -25.35
CA THR A 371 1.76 5.95 -25.15
C THR A 371 2.42 5.46 -23.85
N THR A 372 1.63 5.06 -22.85
CA THR A 372 2.14 4.49 -21.59
C THR A 372 1.93 2.97 -21.51
N ASN A 373 1.65 2.32 -22.64
CA ASN A 373 1.18 0.93 -22.67
C ASN A 373 -0.03 0.70 -21.74
N TYR A 374 -0.91 1.69 -21.61
CA TYR A 374 -2.10 1.66 -20.75
C TYR A 374 -1.81 1.50 -19.24
N TRP A 375 -0.57 1.75 -18.82
CA TRP A 375 -0.26 1.93 -17.40
C TRP A 375 -0.69 3.32 -16.93
N THR A 376 -1.41 3.39 -15.83
CA THR A 376 -1.64 4.64 -15.09
C THR A 376 -0.38 4.98 -14.32
N LEU A 377 0.29 6.07 -14.68
CA LEU A 377 1.55 6.52 -14.10
C LEU A 377 1.30 7.77 -13.25
N LEU A 378 1.22 7.61 -11.93
CA LEU A 378 1.06 8.70 -10.96
C LEU A 378 2.39 8.98 -10.24
N ASN A 379 3.37 9.48 -10.99
CA ASN A 379 4.74 9.66 -10.48
C ASN A 379 5.13 11.14 -10.31
N ASP A 380 4.28 12.08 -10.71
CA ASP A 380 4.46 13.52 -10.48
C ASP A 380 3.45 14.04 -9.44
N LEU A 381 3.82 15.09 -8.71
CA LEU A 381 2.99 15.73 -7.68
C LEU A 381 2.58 14.81 -6.50
N ILE A 382 3.22 13.65 -6.32
CA ILE A 382 2.87 12.66 -5.28
C ILE A 382 3.78 12.76 -4.05
N GLY A 383 3.21 12.51 -2.86
CA GLY A 383 3.92 12.41 -1.59
C GLY A 383 4.28 13.77 -0.96
N THR A 384 4.47 14.82 -1.77
CA THR A 384 4.38 16.22 -1.35
C THR A 384 3.61 17.00 -2.39
N TYR A 385 2.62 17.77 -1.96
CA TYR A 385 1.65 18.36 -2.88
C TYR A 385 1.77 19.89 -2.92
N PRO A 386 1.62 20.54 -4.09
CA PRO A 386 1.54 21.99 -4.11
C PRO A 386 0.30 22.46 -3.35
N ASN A 387 0.43 23.59 -2.65
CA ASN A 387 -0.70 24.17 -1.92
C ASN A 387 -1.59 25.04 -2.83
N THR A 388 -2.02 24.46 -3.94
CA THR A 388 -2.86 25.02 -5.00
C THR A 388 -4.11 24.13 -5.22
N PRO A 389 -5.16 24.60 -5.92
CA PRO A 389 -6.32 23.76 -6.22
C PRO A 389 -5.97 22.41 -6.88
N GLU A 390 -5.00 22.40 -7.78
CA GLU A 390 -4.47 21.18 -8.41
C GLU A 390 -3.84 20.24 -7.40
N GLY A 391 -2.97 20.73 -6.52
CA GLY A 391 -2.36 19.88 -5.50
C GLY A 391 -3.36 19.39 -4.45
N TYR A 392 -4.40 20.17 -4.12
CA TYR A 392 -5.49 19.70 -3.26
C TYR A 392 -6.28 18.56 -3.91
N LEU A 393 -6.51 18.64 -5.22
CA LEU A 393 -7.14 17.58 -6.00
C LEU A 393 -6.28 16.31 -5.98
N VAL A 394 -5.00 16.40 -6.34
CA VAL A 394 -4.07 15.25 -6.38
C VAL A 394 -3.92 14.62 -4.98
N ARG A 395 -3.74 15.44 -3.94
CA ARG A 395 -3.69 14.97 -2.55
C ARG A 395 -4.95 14.20 -2.17
N SER A 396 -6.12 14.73 -2.52
CA SER A 396 -7.42 14.09 -2.25
C SER A 396 -7.59 12.78 -3.01
N THR A 397 -7.11 12.70 -4.25
CA THR A 397 -7.07 11.44 -5.02
C THR A 397 -6.24 10.38 -4.31
N ILE A 398 -5.07 10.74 -3.76
CA ILE A 398 -4.23 9.78 -3.02
C ILE A 398 -4.90 9.31 -1.73
N VAL A 399 -5.61 10.18 -1.00
CA VAL A 399 -6.41 9.76 0.16
C VAL A 399 -7.38 8.66 -0.21
N LEU A 400 -8.13 8.84 -1.30
CA LEU A 400 -9.15 7.88 -1.71
C LEU A 400 -8.56 6.59 -2.31
N ASN A 401 -7.42 6.67 -3.00
CA ASN A 401 -6.82 5.50 -3.66
C ASN A 401 -5.94 4.66 -2.74
N GLY A 402 -5.43 5.20 -1.63
CA GLY A 402 -4.51 4.45 -0.76
C GLY A 402 -4.20 5.08 0.60
N GLY A 403 -4.88 6.16 0.99
CA GLY A 403 -4.68 6.89 2.24
C GLY A 403 -3.45 7.81 2.23
N SER A 404 -2.27 7.28 1.88
CA SER A 404 -1.05 8.05 1.67
C SER A 404 -0.16 7.43 0.60
N ALA A 405 0.82 8.19 0.12
CA ALA A 405 1.84 7.71 -0.79
C ALA A 405 3.23 8.09 -0.28
N ASN A 406 4.21 7.24 -0.62
CA ASN A 406 5.61 7.63 -0.60
C ASN A 406 5.84 8.77 -1.61
N ILE A 407 6.90 9.56 -1.42
CA ILE A 407 7.39 10.39 -2.52
C ILE A 407 7.94 9.49 -3.64
N PRO A 408 7.90 9.91 -4.91
CA PRO A 408 8.39 9.10 -6.03
C PRO A 408 9.83 8.60 -5.86
N LEU A 409 10.70 9.41 -5.24
CA LEU A 409 12.09 9.02 -4.92
C LEU A 409 12.19 7.80 -3.99
N ASP A 410 11.18 7.55 -3.17
CA ASP A 410 11.10 6.39 -2.29
C ASP A 410 10.39 5.22 -2.98
N ALA A 411 9.25 5.47 -3.64
CA ALA A 411 8.53 4.45 -4.39
C ALA A 411 7.53 5.00 -5.40
N VAL A 412 7.28 4.22 -6.46
CA VAL A 412 6.26 4.46 -7.50
C VAL A 412 5.43 3.20 -7.74
N TYR A 413 4.17 3.37 -8.15
CA TYR A 413 3.19 2.29 -8.25
C TYR A 413 2.35 2.33 -9.54
N PRO A 414 2.95 2.22 -10.74
CA PRO A 414 2.18 2.02 -11.97
C PRO A 414 1.12 0.93 -11.81
N SER A 415 -0.12 1.23 -12.21
CA SER A 415 -1.24 0.29 -12.13
C SER A 415 -1.96 0.16 -13.47
N MET A 416 -2.57 -0.99 -13.70
CA MET A 416 -3.33 -1.29 -14.91
C MET A 416 -4.57 -2.12 -14.60
N THR A 417 -5.70 -1.74 -15.19
CA THR A 417 -6.94 -2.55 -15.21
C THR A 417 -7.36 -2.96 -16.61
N SER A 418 -6.80 -2.35 -17.66
CA SER A 418 -7.05 -2.67 -19.06
C SER A 418 -5.74 -2.63 -19.86
N TYR A 419 -5.52 -3.63 -20.71
CA TYR A 419 -4.29 -3.73 -21.53
C TYR A 419 -4.38 -2.98 -22.86
N ASN A 420 -5.56 -2.48 -23.25
CA ASN A 420 -5.79 -1.73 -24.49
C ASN A 420 -6.71 -0.50 -24.32
N GLY A 421 -7.04 -0.15 -23.09
CA GLY A 421 -7.91 0.98 -22.73
C GLY A 421 -9.42 0.67 -22.84
N THR A 422 -9.82 -0.49 -23.36
CA THR A 422 -11.23 -0.89 -23.50
C THR A 422 -11.55 -2.20 -22.81
N ASP A 423 -10.72 -3.23 -22.99
CA ASP A 423 -10.91 -4.56 -22.43
C ASP A 423 -10.24 -4.63 -21.07
N LEU A 424 -11.02 -4.93 -20.04
CA LEU A 424 -10.49 -5.16 -18.70
C LEU A 424 -9.62 -6.42 -18.69
N LEU A 425 -8.62 -6.44 -17.81
CA LEU A 425 -7.90 -7.67 -17.49
C LEU A 425 -8.88 -8.65 -16.83
N ASP A 426 -8.93 -9.87 -17.35
CA ASP A 426 -9.88 -10.91 -16.94
C ASP A 426 -9.12 -12.19 -16.62
N GLY A 427 -9.34 -12.74 -15.43
CA GLY A 427 -8.62 -13.90 -14.92
C GLY A 427 -8.97 -15.23 -15.59
N ASN A 428 -9.91 -15.26 -16.53
CA ASN A 428 -10.08 -16.39 -17.47
C ASN A 428 -9.05 -16.37 -18.61
N SER A 429 -8.38 -15.25 -18.83
CA SER A 429 -7.40 -15.09 -19.91
C SER A 429 -5.97 -15.30 -19.42
N ASN A 430 -5.11 -15.75 -20.33
CA ASN A 430 -3.67 -15.81 -20.11
C ASN A 430 -2.99 -14.56 -20.68
N TYR A 431 -2.09 -13.97 -19.92
CA TYR A 431 -1.31 -12.80 -20.26
C TYR A 431 0.18 -13.03 -20.00
N THR A 432 1.01 -12.23 -20.66
CA THR A 432 2.45 -12.15 -20.39
C THR A 432 2.88 -10.71 -20.23
N ILE A 433 3.92 -10.50 -19.42
CA ILE A 433 4.66 -9.25 -19.31
C ILE A 433 6.15 -9.58 -19.39
N THR A 434 6.85 -8.97 -20.35
CA THR A 434 8.26 -9.28 -20.63
C THR A 434 9.15 -8.07 -20.38
N PHE A 435 10.10 -8.22 -19.46
CA PHE A 435 11.13 -7.24 -19.14
C PHE A 435 12.41 -7.56 -19.89
N THR A 436 12.97 -6.58 -20.59
CA THR A 436 14.18 -6.74 -21.39
C THR A 436 15.41 -6.10 -20.73
N PRO A 437 16.64 -6.57 -21.02
CA PRO A 437 17.85 -5.87 -20.60
C PRO A 437 17.90 -4.45 -21.18
N ALA A 438 18.35 -3.48 -20.37
CA ALA A 438 18.54 -2.11 -20.84
C ALA A 438 19.64 -2.04 -21.91
N GLN A 439 19.41 -1.24 -22.95
CA GLN A 439 20.42 -0.94 -23.99
C GLN A 439 20.99 0.46 -23.76
N LEU A 440 22.33 0.55 -23.68
CA LEU A 440 23.01 1.84 -23.49
C LEU A 440 22.74 2.76 -24.69
N GLY A 441 22.31 4.00 -24.42
CA GLY A 441 22.03 4.99 -25.46
C GLY A 441 20.69 4.83 -26.19
N ALA A 442 19.80 3.96 -25.69
CA ALA A 442 18.44 3.86 -26.23
C ALA A 442 17.70 5.21 -26.14
N PRO A 443 16.89 5.57 -27.17
CA PRO A 443 16.10 6.79 -27.14
C PRO A 443 15.06 6.74 -26.02
N LEU A 444 14.81 7.87 -25.38
CA LEU A 444 13.79 8.00 -24.34
C LEU A 444 12.42 8.35 -24.96
N PRO A 445 11.31 7.88 -24.38
CA PRO A 445 11.26 6.97 -23.23
C PRO A 445 11.70 5.54 -23.60
N VAL A 446 12.44 4.89 -22.71
CA VAL A 446 12.79 3.47 -22.89
C VAL A 446 11.62 2.62 -22.40
N THR A 447 11.17 1.71 -23.26
CA THR A 447 9.97 0.90 -23.00
C THR A 447 10.33 -0.55 -22.72
N GLY A 448 9.72 -1.13 -21.69
CA GLY A 448 9.73 -2.58 -21.47
C GLY A 448 11.06 -3.18 -21.00
N ILE A 449 12.00 -2.36 -20.53
CA ILE A 449 13.21 -2.86 -19.87
C ILE A 449 12.89 -3.27 -18.42
N TYR A 450 13.82 -3.96 -17.75
CA TYR A 450 13.73 -4.15 -16.29
C TYR A 450 13.52 -2.80 -15.59
N PRO A 451 12.67 -2.73 -14.54
CA PRO A 451 12.46 -1.52 -13.77
C PRO A 451 13.80 -0.92 -13.31
N PRO A 452 14.10 0.35 -13.63
CA PRO A 452 15.36 0.97 -13.24
C PRO A 452 15.47 1.11 -11.71
N GLN A 453 16.46 0.45 -11.11
CA GLN A 453 16.71 0.43 -9.67
C GLN A 453 18.08 0.98 -9.30
N VAL A 454 18.16 1.68 -8.16
CA VAL A 454 19.46 2.00 -7.57
C VAL A 454 20.15 0.71 -7.14
N THR A 455 21.41 0.55 -7.55
CA THR A 455 22.24 -0.60 -7.18
C THR A 455 23.44 -0.21 -6.32
N ASP A 456 24.09 -1.19 -5.70
CA ASP A 456 25.40 -1.03 -5.06
C ASP A 456 26.57 -1.17 -6.07
N GLY A 457 27.81 -1.21 -5.57
CA GLY A 457 29.00 -1.28 -6.42
C GLY A 457 29.14 -2.62 -7.14
N GLU A 458 28.45 -3.65 -6.65
CA GLU A 458 28.39 -5.01 -7.16
C GLU A 458 27.20 -5.23 -8.10
N GLY A 459 26.29 -4.25 -8.20
CA GLY A 459 25.11 -4.32 -9.05
C GLY A 459 23.86 -4.92 -8.38
N LYS A 460 23.89 -5.18 -7.07
CA LYS A 460 22.71 -5.63 -6.31
C LYS A 460 21.75 -4.48 -6.11
N ILE A 461 20.45 -4.73 -6.26
CA ILE A 461 19.39 -3.75 -6.07
C ILE A 461 19.33 -3.32 -4.60
N ARG A 462 19.33 -2.01 -4.34
CA ARG A 462 19.20 -1.44 -2.98
C ARG A 462 17.74 -1.29 -2.52
N GLY A 463 16.82 -1.27 -3.46
CA GLY A 463 15.38 -1.24 -3.24
C GLY A 463 14.74 -2.57 -3.62
N PHE A 464 13.67 -2.53 -4.41
CA PHE A 464 13.09 -3.71 -5.07
C PHE A 464 12.04 -3.30 -6.10
N TRP A 465 11.66 -4.22 -6.99
CA TRP A 465 10.43 -4.11 -7.76
C TRP A 465 9.64 -5.42 -7.74
N SER A 466 8.33 -5.32 -7.90
CA SER A 466 7.44 -6.48 -7.98
C SER A 466 6.23 -6.22 -8.86
N VAL A 467 5.75 -7.25 -9.55
CA VAL A 467 4.44 -7.26 -10.23
C VAL A 467 3.48 -8.04 -9.34
N THR A 468 2.38 -7.43 -8.93
CA THR A 468 1.36 -8.06 -8.07
C THR A 468 0.00 -8.05 -8.77
N VAL A 469 -0.73 -9.16 -8.65
CA VAL A 469 -2.09 -9.31 -9.20
C VAL A 469 -3.12 -9.21 -8.10
N TYR A 470 -4.12 -8.36 -8.32
CA TYR A 470 -5.26 -8.13 -7.43
C TYR A 470 -6.58 -8.38 -8.14
N GLN A 471 -7.64 -8.55 -7.37
CA GLN A 471 -9.01 -8.36 -7.81
C GLN A 471 -9.55 -7.03 -7.28
N PRO A 472 -9.92 -6.09 -8.17
CA PRO A 472 -10.53 -4.84 -7.76
C PRO A 472 -11.99 -5.07 -7.35
N ASP A 473 -12.43 -4.32 -6.34
CA ASP A 473 -13.81 -4.21 -5.89
C ASP A 473 -14.16 -2.71 -5.81
N ALA A 474 -15.24 -2.29 -6.47
CA ALA A 474 -15.59 -0.88 -6.55
C ALA A 474 -16.07 -0.32 -5.19
N SER A 475 -16.50 -1.18 -4.27
CA SER A 475 -16.79 -0.82 -2.89
C SER A 475 -15.56 -0.71 -1.99
N GLU A 476 -14.39 -1.21 -2.43
CA GLU A 476 -13.14 -1.23 -1.66
C GLU A 476 -11.94 -0.75 -2.51
N VAL A 477 -12.12 0.34 -3.26
CA VAL A 477 -11.12 0.87 -4.22
C VAL A 477 -9.74 1.09 -3.61
N ALA A 478 -9.67 1.52 -2.34
CA ALA A 478 -8.41 1.77 -1.65
C ALA A 478 -7.65 0.49 -1.25
N ALA A 479 -8.29 -0.68 -1.34
CA ALA A 479 -7.78 -1.95 -0.85
C ALA A 479 -8.24 -3.12 -1.75
N PRO A 480 -7.80 -3.17 -3.02
CA PRO A 480 -8.13 -4.29 -3.89
C PRO A 480 -7.60 -5.59 -3.28
N PHE A 481 -8.33 -6.69 -3.47
CA PHE A 481 -8.07 -7.94 -2.77
C PHE A 481 -6.96 -8.76 -3.43
N LEU A 482 -6.09 -9.34 -2.62
CA LEU A 482 -5.21 -10.41 -3.09
C LEU A 482 -6.01 -11.69 -3.28
N THR A 483 -5.73 -12.40 -4.36
CA THR A 483 -6.57 -13.51 -4.81
C THR A 483 -6.18 -14.81 -4.12
N GLN A 484 -7.17 -15.64 -3.75
CA GLN A 484 -6.91 -17.00 -3.24
C GLN A 484 -6.25 -17.88 -4.32
N ALA A 485 -6.44 -17.56 -5.62
CA ALA A 485 -5.82 -18.30 -6.72
C ALA A 485 -4.29 -18.34 -6.65
N ALA A 486 -3.65 -17.40 -5.93
CA ALA A 486 -2.21 -17.42 -5.64
C ALA A 486 -1.71 -18.77 -5.06
N VAL A 487 -2.58 -19.59 -4.46
CA VAL A 487 -2.24 -20.92 -3.95
C VAL A 487 -2.01 -21.98 -5.05
N LEU A 488 -2.34 -21.69 -6.31
CA LEU A 488 -2.20 -22.66 -7.41
C LEU A 488 -0.75 -22.86 -7.86
N ASN A 489 0.14 -21.92 -7.55
CA ASN A 489 1.57 -22.07 -7.83
C ASN A 489 2.32 -22.56 -6.57
N ASN A 490 2.83 -23.78 -6.64
CA ASN A 490 3.61 -24.39 -5.55
C ASN A 490 5.14 -24.43 -5.82
N ALA A 491 5.65 -23.67 -6.79
CA ALA A 491 7.06 -23.68 -7.19
C ALA A 491 8.01 -23.21 -6.07
N TYR A 492 7.53 -22.38 -5.15
CA TYR A 492 8.30 -21.80 -4.04
C TYR A 492 8.08 -22.54 -2.71
N SER A 493 7.27 -23.59 -2.73
CA SER A 493 6.85 -24.32 -1.54
C SER A 493 7.54 -25.68 -1.46
N SER A 494 7.76 -26.17 -0.25
CA SER A 494 8.29 -27.51 0.00
C SER A 494 7.45 -28.18 1.09
N ALA A 495 7.37 -29.51 1.03
CA ALA A 495 6.78 -30.35 2.08
C ALA A 495 7.89 -31.28 2.59
N GLY A 496 8.58 -30.84 3.65
CA GLY A 496 9.75 -31.54 4.18
C GLY A 496 9.74 -31.68 5.70
N SER A 497 8.64 -31.30 6.35
CA SER A 497 8.44 -31.51 7.78
C SER A 497 7.64 -32.79 7.99
N GLU A 498 8.05 -33.62 8.94
CA GLU A 498 7.35 -34.87 9.25
C GLU A 498 5.96 -34.59 9.86
N VAL A 499 4.98 -35.40 9.46
CA VAL A 499 3.69 -35.50 10.17
C VAL A 499 3.85 -36.46 11.35
N LEU A 500 3.57 -35.98 12.56
CA LEU A 500 3.76 -36.77 13.78
C LEU A 500 2.71 -37.87 13.94
N SER A 501 1.45 -37.57 13.63
CA SER A 501 0.35 -38.53 13.69
C SER A 501 -0.82 -38.13 12.82
N VAL A 502 -1.61 -39.13 12.43
CA VAL A 502 -2.88 -38.98 11.71
C VAL A 502 -3.96 -39.73 12.49
N ASP A 503 -5.06 -39.05 12.81
CA ASP A 503 -6.26 -39.65 13.39
C ASP A 503 -7.37 -39.67 12.33
N PRO A 504 -7.64 -40.83 11.69
CA PRO A 504 -8.67 -40.98 10.67
C PRO A 504 -10.09 -41.07 11.24
N THR A 505 -10.26 -41.14 12.57
CA THR A 505 -11.60 -41.10 13.20
C THR A 505 -12.01 -39.66 13.49
N ALA A 506 -11.05 -38.81 13.84
CA ALA A 506 -11.26 -37.39 14.05
C ALA A 506 -10.98 -36.54 12.79
N ASP A 507 -10.45 -37.15 11.72
CA ASP A 507 -9.95 -36.48 10.50
C ASP A 507 -8.97 -35.35 10.81
N THR A 508 -8.01 -35.63 11.68
CA THR A 508 -6.99 -34.65 12.09
C THR A 508 -5.58 -35.13 11.84
N ILE A 509 -4.70 -34.15 11.61
CA ILE A 509 -3.26 -34.33 11.51
C ILE A 509 -2.60 -33.58 12.65
N THR A 510 -1.55 -34.17 13.23
CA THR A 510 -0.70 -33.54 14.25
C THR A 510 0.70 -33.32 13.70
N VAL A 511 1.21 -32.10 13.85
CA VAL A 511 2.53 -31.67 13.38
C VAL A 511 3.27 -30.90 14.47
N THR A 512 4.59 -30.80 14.35
CA THR A 512 5.36 -29.83 15.14
C THR A 512 5.00 -28.40 14.72
N ALA A 513 4.95 -27.47 15.67
CA ALA A 513 4.78 -26.06 15.37
C ALA A 513 5.85 -25.60 14.37
N PRO A 514 5.47 -25.02 13.21
CA PRO A 514 6.43 -24.63 12.20
C PRO A 514 7.27 -23.43 12.65
N ASP A 515 8.50 -23.37 12.16
CA ASP A 515 9.44 -22.26 12.38
C ASP A 515 9.13 -21.00 11.55
N TRP A 516 8.24 -21.13 10.56
CA TRP A 516 7.86 -20.05 9.65
C TRP A 516 6.62 -19.24 10.07
N GLY A 517 6.00 -19.54 11.22
CA GLY A 517 4.92 -18.72 11.79
C GLY A 517 3.78 -19.52 12.39
N LYS A 518 2.74 -18.82 12.89
CA LYS A 518 1.57 -19.46 13.50
C LYS A 518 0.64 -20.02 12.42
N LEU A 519 0.19 -21.25 12.59
CA LEU A 519 -0.90 -21.83 11.81
C LEU A 519 -2.24 -21.25 12.27
N ILE A 520 -3.08 -20.88 11.31
CA ILE A 520 -4.45 -20.41 11.53
C ILE A 520 -5.41 -21.19 10.63
N ALA A 521 -6.71 -21.17 10.94
CA ALA A 521 -7.70 -21.54 9.94
C ALA A 521 -7.44 -20.74 8.65
N SER A 522 -7.53 -21.38 7.48
CA SER A 522 -7.15 -20.90 6.13
C SER A 522 -5.68 -21.03 5.72
N THR A 523 -4.76 -21.42 6.61
CA THR A 523 -3.36 -21.61 6.19
C THR A 523 -3.29 -22.67 5.08
N PRO A 524 -2.78 -22.33 3.88
CA PRO A 524 -2.66 -23.29 2.80
C PRO A 524 -1.41 -24.17 3.00
N ILE A 525 -1.56 -25.47 2.81
CA ILE A 525 -0.53 -26.47 3.05
C ILE A 525 -0.47 -27.51 1.92
N LEU A 526 0.67 -28.17 1.83
CA LEU A 526 0.98 -29.22 0.88
C LEU A 526 1.42 -30.47 1.63
N PHE A 527 1.20 -31.63 1.00
CA PHE A 527 1.72 -32.92 1.46
C PHE A 527 2.61 -33.56 0.41
N ASP A 528 3.57 -34.36 0.86
CA ASP A 528 4.39 -35.21 0.02
C ASP A 528 4.75 -36.50 0.77
N GLY A 529 5.69 -37.27 0.23
CA GLY A 529 6.11 -38.54 0.80
C GLY A 529 5.30 -39.72 0.25
N SER A 530 5.86 -40.92 0.38
CA SER A 530 5.26 -42.14 -0.20
C SER A 530 3.91 -42.51 0.41
N ALA A 531 3.58 -41.99 1.61
CA ALA A 531 2.34 -42.28 2.30
C ALA A 531 1.16 -41.38 1.91
N ALA A 532 1.38 -40.23 1.24
CA ALA A 532 0.33 -39.24 0.94
C ALA A 532 -0.92 -39.87 0.29
N ALA A 533 -0.74 -40.60 -0.81
CA ALA A 533 -1.84 -41.25 -1.51
C ALA A 533 -2.57 -42.30 -0.64
N GLY A 534 -1.84 -43.01 0.23
CA GLY A 534 -2.41 -43.97 1.18
C GLY A 534 -3.21 -43.33 2.32
N CYS A 535 -2.99 -42.02 2.56
CA CYS A 535 -3.75 -41.20 3.50
C CYS A 535 -4.93 -40.46 2.86
N GLY A 536 -5.23 -40.70 1.58
CA GLY A 536 -6.27 -39.96 0.85
C GLY A 536 -5.82 -38.56 0.40
N LEU A 537 -4.52 -38.28 0.47
CA LEU A 537 -3.93 -36.99 0.14
C LEU A 537 -3.25 -37.03 -1.23
N ALA A 538 -3.50 -36.02 -2.05
CA ALA A 538 -2.78 -35.80 -3.29
C ALA A 538 -1.41 -35.19 -2.97
N PRO A 539 -0.30 -35.77 -3.47
CA PRO A 539 1.03 -35.21 -3.24
C PRO A 539 1.20 -33.88 -3.96
N LYS A 540 2.16 -33.06 -3.52
CA LYS A 540 2.54 -31.78 -4.15
C LYS A 540 2.79 -31.92 -5.65
N SER A 541 3.39 -33.01 -6.10
CA SER A 541 3.66 -33.30 -7.52
C SER A 541 2.38 -33.44 -8.37
N ALA A 542 1.24 -33.73 -7.74
CA ALA A 542 -0.08 -33.72 -8.34
C ALA A 542 -0.88 -32.42 -8.05
N ASN A 543 -0.20 -31.37 -7.56
CA ASN A 543 -0.80 -30.10 -7.12
C ASN A 543 -1.91 -30.25 -6.06
N GLY A 544 -1.76 -31.22 -5.14
CA GLY A 544 -2.63 -31.34 -3.98
C GLY A 544 -2.44 -30.17 -3.01
N VAL A 545 -3.42 -29.27 -2.94
CA VAL A 545 -3.46 -28.13 -2.01
C VAL A 545 -4.57 -28.34 -0.99
N TYR A 546 -4.25 -28.10 0.28
CA TYR A 546 -5.19 -28.20 1.38
C TYR A 546 -5.16 -26.92 2.21
N PHE A 547 -6.22 -26.70 2.97
CA PHE A 547 -6.33 -25.61 3.94
C PHE A 547 -6.50 -26.21 5.33
N VAL A 548 -5.84 -25.61 6.31
CA VAL A 548 -6.16 -25.83 7.73
C VAL A 548 -7.61 -25.43 7.96
N ALA A 549 -8.48 -26.39 8.27
CA ALA A 549 -9.92 -26.21 8.22
C ALA A 549 -10.52 -25.55 9.48
N ALA A 550 -9.81 -25.62 10.60
CA ALA A 550 -10.17 -24.97 11.85
C ALA A 550 -8.90 -24.50 12.58
N ASP A 551 -9.05 -23.54 13.49
CA ASP A 551 -7.90 -23.06 14.27
C ASP A 551 -7.20 -24.23 14.97
N PRO A 552 -5.88 -24.39 14.78
CA PRO A 552 -5.17 -25.53 15.33
C PRO A 552 -5.23 -25.60 16.85
N VAL A 553 -5.41 -26.81 17.37
CA VAL A 553 -5.31 -27.09 18.80
C VAL A 553 -3.84 -27.25 19.16
N GLU A 554 -3.34 -26.35 20.01
CA GLU A 554 -1.98 -26.42 20.54
C GLU A 554 -1.86 -27.53 21.58
N GLY A 555 -0.78 -28.30 21.50
CA GLY A 555 -0.44 -29.36 22.43
C GLY A 555 1.06 -29.46 22.67
N THR A 556 1.46 -30.51 23.37
CA THR A 556 2.87 -30.79 23.68
C THR A 556 3.24 -32.18 23.21
N GLY A 557 4.19 -32.25 22.27
CA GLY A 557 4.72 -33.48 21.72
C GLY A 557 5.94 -34.02 22.49
N PRO A 558 6.56 -35.10 21.98
CA PRO A 558 7.77 -35.67 22.56
C PRO A 558 8.89 -34.63 22.74
N GLY A 559 9.55 -34.64 23.89
CA GLY A 559 10.61 -33.68 24.20
C GLY A 559 10.13 -32.27 24.57
N GLY A 560 8.82 -32.07 24.78
CA GLY A 560 8.26 -30.77 25.20
C GLY A 560 8.04 -29.79 24.05
N VAL A 561 8.14 -30.25 22.81
CA VAL A 561 7.97 -29.41 21.62
C VAL A 561 6.48 -29.08 21.43
N THR A 562 6.16 -27.83 21.09
CA THR A 562 4.79 -27.43 20.75
C THR A 562 4.31 -28.16 19.49
N THR A 563 3.11 -28.71 19.54
CA THR A 563 2.46 -29.38 18.41
C THR A 563 1.15 -28.72 18.06
N TYR A 564 0.74 -28.82 16.80
CA TYR A 564 -0.56 -28.38 16.31
C TYR A 564 -1.36 -29.55 15.75
N THR A 565 -2.61 -29.68 16.19
CA THR A 565 -3.56 -30.67 15.67
C THR A 565 -4.72 -29.96 14.98
N PHE A 566 -5.04 -30.35 13.74
CA PHE A 566 -6.08 -29.69 12.95
C PHE A 566 -6.69 -30.59 11.86
N PRO A 567 -7.95 -30.33 11.47
CA PRO A 567 -8.55 -30.93 10.29
C PRO A 567 -8.12 -30.23 8.99
N LEU A 568 -8.31 -30.91 7.87
CA LEU A 568 -8.00 -30.41 6.52
C LEU A 568 -9.26 -30.19 5.69
N SER A 569 -9.21 -29.24 4.77
CA SER A 569 -10.19 -29.12 3.67
C SER A 569 -9.47 -28.89 2.35
N THR A 570 -10.06 -29.36 1.25
CA THR A 570 -9.60 -29.01 -0.11
C THR A 570 -10.12 -27.65 -0.58
N GLN A 571 -11.04 -27.04 0.18
CA GLN A 571 -11.68 -25.79 -0.19
C GLN A 571 -11.64 -24.79 0.96
N TRP A 572 -11.38 -23.54 0.61
CA TRP A 572 -11.69 -22.40 1.45
C TRP A 572 -12.65 -21.49 0.68
N LYS A 573 -13.80 -21.20 1.29
CA LYS A 573 -14.90 -20.45 0.67
C LYS A 573 -15.01 -19.08 1.32
N GLN A 574 -14.36 -18.08 0.72
CA GLN A 574 -14.42 -16.68 1.15
C GLN A 574 -15.85 -16.12 1.06
N GLU A 575 -16.18 -15.16 1.93
CA GLU A 575 -17.39 -14.34 1.77
C GLU A 575 -17.34 -13.56 0.46
N ILE A 576 -18.50 -13.24 -0.11
CA ILE A 576 -18.61 -12.54 -1.39
C ILE A 576 -19.11 -11.12 -1.14
N SER A 577 -18.45 -10.14 -1.76
CA SER A 577 -18.84 -8.74 -1.69
C SER A 577 -20.12 -8.45 -2.50
N ALA A 578 -20.62 -7.22 -2.37
CA ALA A 578 -21.76 -6.76 -3.18
C ALA A 578 -21.45 -6.79 -4.69
N ASP A 579 -20.18 -6.54 -5.06
CA ASP A 579 -19.69 -6.52 -6.43
C ASP A 579 -19.18 -7.89 -6.90
N LYS A 580 -19.60 -8.97 -6.23
CA LYS A 580 -19.30 -10.37 -6.59
C LYS A 580 -17.82 -10.72 -6.56
N VAL A 581 -17.06 -10.10 -5.65
CA VAL A 581 -15.63 -10.40 -5.43
C VAL A 581 -15.46 -11.18 -4.12
N PRO A 582 -14.71 -12.30 -4.11
CA PRO A 582 -14.29 -12.95 -2.87
C PRO A 582 -13.49 -11.98 -1.97
N ILE A 583 -13.94 -11.83 -0.72
CA ILE A 583 -13.37 -10.86 0.23
C ILE A 583 -12.13 -11.46 0.89
N GLN A 584 -11.01 -10.73 0.82
CA GLN A 584 -9.76 -11.09 1.50
C GLN A 584 -9.98 -11.31 3.01
N TYR A 585 -9.33 -12.33 3.59
CA TYR A 585 -9.43 -12.68 5.02
C TYR A 585 -10.85 -12.88 5.53
N SER A 586 -11.63 -13.66 4.79
CA SER A 586 -12.99 -14.03 5.16
C SER A 586 -13.28 -15.49 4.83
N GLY A 587 -14.45 -15.95 5.24
CA GLY A 587 -14.97 -17.26 4.89
C GLY A 587 -14.59 -18.38 5.84
N ALA A 588 -14.80 -19.60 5.37
CA ALA A 588 -14.59 -20.82 6.13
C ALA A 588 -14.16 -21.97 5.20
N ALA A 589 -13.62 -23.01 5.82
CA ALA A 589 -13.31 -24.25 5.12
C ALA A 589 -14.57 -24.95 4.59
N GLY A 590 -14.39 -25.72 3.51
CA GLY A 590 -15.41 -26.63 3.01
C GLY A 590 -15.52 -27.89 3.87
N ALA A 591 -15.97 -29.00 3.26
CA ALA A 591 -15.98 -30.29 3.94
C ALA A 591 -14.56 -30.70 4.39
N THR A 592 -14.49 -31.37 5.54
CA THR A 592 -13.26 -31.98 6.02
C THR A 592 -12.84 -33.11 5.08
N VAL A 593 -11.53 -33.29 4.90
CA VAL A 593 -10.96 -34.42 4.14
C VAL A 593 -11.01 -35.68 4.99
N ASP A 594 -11.61 -36.74 4.45
CA ASP A 594 -11.59 -38.07 5.06
C ASP A 594 -10.16 -38.66 4.98
N LEU A 595 -9.49 -38.84 6.12
CA LEU A 595 -8.14 -39.38 6.17
C LEU A 595 -8.19 -40.91 6.23
N THR A 596 -7.44 -41.59 5.35
CA THR A 596 -7.54 -43.06 5.22
C THR A 596 -6.40 -43.84 5.89
N CYS A 597 -5.42 -43.15 6.46
CA CYS A 597 -4.28 -43.76 7.14
C CYS A 597 -4.30 -43.50 8.65
N ASN A 598 -3.62 -44.35 9.41
CA ASN A 598 -3.54 -44.27 10.87
C ASN A 598 -2.12 -43.99 11.39
N SER A 599 -1.22 -43.52 10.51
CA SER A 599 0.16 -43.17 10.85
C SER A 599 0.65 -42.01 9.99
N GLY A 600 1.42 -41.10 10.60
CA GLY A 600 2.13 -40.03 9.90
C GLY A 600 3.48 -40.45 9.29
N SER A 601 3.91 -41.71 9.51
CA SER A 601 5.21 -42.18 9.01
C SER A 601 5.29 -42.12 7.47
N ASN A 602 6.36 -41.49 6.95
CA ASN A 602 6.58 -41.23 5.52
C ASN A 602 5.51 -40.32 4.88
N LEU A 603 4.81 -39.52 5.69
CA LEU A 603 3.99 -38.40 5.25
C LEU A 603 4.68 -37.11 5.66
N ASP A 604 5.01 -36.28 4.67
CA ASP A 604 5.63 -34.97 4.89
C ASP A 604 4.64 -33.87 4.58
N TRP A 605 4.80 -32.72 5.24
CA TRP A 605 3.97 -31.55 5.05
C TRP A 605 4.81 -30.26 5.01
N GLY A 606 4.18 -29.17 4.55
CA GLY A 606 4.74 -27.83 4.63
C GLY A 606 3.77 -26.74 4.18
N MET A 607 4.13 -25.48 4.43
CA MET A 607 3.33 -24.34 3.98
C MET A 607 3.35 -24.24 2.46
N LEU A 608 2.18 -23.98 1.89
CA LEU A 608 2.11 -23.41 0.56
C LEU A 608 2.35 -21.91 0.65
N LYS A 609 3.43 -21.42 0.05
CA LYS A 609 3.75 -19.99 -0.08
C LYS A 609 2.98 -19.42 -1.27
N PRO A 610 1.89 -18.65 -1.08
CA PRO A 610 1.04 -18.22 -2.19
C PRO A 610 1.77 -17.20 -3.08
N VAL A 611 1.72 -17.42 -4.40
CA VAL A 611 2.42 -16.57 -5.38
C VAL A 611 1.44 -15.52 -5.93
N SER A 612 1.22 -14.44 -5.18
CA SER A 612 0.44 -13.27 -5.62
C SER A 612 1.27 -12.22 -6.36
N GLN A 613 2.60 -12.29 -6.20
CA GLN A 613 3.57 -11.39 -6.80
C GLN A 613 4.83 -12.12 -7.21
N LEU A 614 5.58 -11.52 -8.15
CA LEU A 614 6.93 -11.91 -8.51
C LEU A 614 7.77 -10.67 -8.81
N GLY A 615 9.05 -10.67 -8.47
CA GLY A 615 9.87 -9.48 -8.63
C GLY A 615 11.37 -9.67 -8.54
N SER A 616 12.06 -8.59 -8.17
CA SER A 616 13.51 -8.57 -8.04
C SER A 616 14.02 -9.51 -6.95
N SER A 617 13.27 -9.74 -5.87
CA SER A 617 13.69 -10.64 -4.80
C SER A 617 13.91 -12.07 -5.32
N GLU A 618 12.91 -12.62 -6.02
CA GLU A 618 13.02 -13.95 -6.62
C GLU A 618 14.02 -13.99 -7.79
N LEU A 619 14.21 -12.86 -8.47
CA LEU A 619 15.20 -12.73 -9.54
C LEU A 619 16.64 -12.77 -9.02
N GLU A 620 16.94 -12.03 -7.95
CA GLU A 620 18.27 -11.99 -7.33
C GLU A 620 18.62 -13.33 -6.65
N ASP A 621 17.62 -14.03 -6.11
CA ASP A 621 17.77 -15.39 -5.57
C ASP A 621 17.91 -16.47 -6.67
N GLY A 622 17.88 -16.08 -7.94
CA GLY A 622 18.01 -17.00 -9.08
C GLY A 622 16.83 -17.97 -9.25
N LYS A 623 15.67 -17.65 -8.67
CA LYS A 623 14.45 -18.48 -8.73
C LYS A 623 13.64 -18.23 -10.00
N LEU A 624 13.68 -17.00 -10.53
CA LEU A 624 13.04 -16.67 -11.80
C LEU A 624 13.88 -17.12 -13.00
N VAL A 625 13.22 -17.72 -13.99
CA VAL A 625 13.86 -18.30 -15.16
C VAL A 625 13.88 -17.30 -16.31
N LYS A 626 15.05 -16.72 -16.56
CA LYS A 626 15.29 -15.82 -17.71
C LYS A 626 15.18 -16.54 -19.05
N ASN A 627 14.90 -15.79 -20.09
CA ASN A 627 15.00 -16.23 -21.48
C ASN A 627 16.47 -16.20 -21.93
N PRO A 628 16.83 -16.89 -23.03
CA PRO A 628 18.22 -16.93 -23.51
C PRO A 628 18.85 -15.56 -23.83
N ASP A 629 18.03 -14.57 -24.17
CA ASP A 629 18.44 -13.20 -24.45
C ASP A 629 18.59 -12.33 -23.17
N GLY A 630 18.39 -12.92 -21.99
CA GLY A 630 18.45 -12.23 -20.71
C GLY A 630 17.15 -11.50 -20.31
N SER A 631 16.10 -11.53 -21.14
CA SER A 631 14.78 -11.03 -20.77
C SER A 631 14.11 -11.94 -19.73
N LEU A 632 13.09 -11.40 -19.05
CA LEU A 632 12.27 -12.12 -18.08
C LEU A 632 10.81 -11.97 -18.47
N THR A 633 10.15 -13.09 -18.71
CA THR A 633 8.69 -13.13 -18.93
C THR A 633 8.01 -13.63 -17.66
N ILE A 634 7.07 -12.84 -17.13
CA ILE A 634 6.12 -13.24 -16.10
C ILE A 634 4.80 -13.61 -16.79
N PHE A 635 4.22 -14.73 -16.38
CA PHE A 635 2.95 -15.24 -16.89
C PHE A 635 1.85 -14.94 -15.87
N ILE A 636 0.73 -14.38 -16.32
CA ILE A 636 -0.43 -14.06 -15.49
C ILE A 636 -1.64 -14.76 -16.10
N GLY A 637 -2.21 -15.74 -15.42
CA GLY A 637 -3.36 -16.47 -15.98
C GLY A 637 -3.81 -17.67 -15.15
N PRO A 638 -4.92 -18.30 -15.54
CA PRO A 638 -5.56 -19.36 -14.74
C PRO A 638 -4.88 -20.72 -14.87
N THR A 639 -3.99 -20.87 -15.85
CA THR A 639 -3.25 -22.10 -16.13
C THR A 639 -1.74 -21.83 -16.10
N PRO A 640 -0.93 -22.79 -15.62
CA PRO A 640 0.52 -22.65 -15.64
C PRO A 640 1.04 -22.57 -17.08
N PRO A 641 2.24 -21.99 -17.30
CA PRO A 641 2.90 -21.99 -18.60
C PRO A 641 3.09 -23.42 -19.13
N ALA A 642 3.00 -23.59 -20.46
CA ALA A 642 3.18 -24.89 -21.09
C ALA A 642 4.58 -25.49 -20.85
N ASP A 643 5.61 -24.63 -20.77
CA ASP A 643 6.93 -25.02 -20.32
C ASP A 643 6.97 -25.09 -18.79
N ALA A 644 7.06 -26.31 -18.25
CA ALA A 644 7.15 -26.55 -16.81
C ALA A 644 8.35 -25.86 -16.15
N ALA A 645 9.43 -25.59 -16.89
CA ALA A 645 10.58 -24.83 -16.37
C ALA A 645 10.22 -23.37 -16.05
N LYS A 646 9.15 -22.84 -16.64
CA LYS A 646 8.66 -21.47 -16.41
C LYS A 646 7.62 -21.37 -15.31
N LEU A 647 7.30 -22.46 -14.61
CA LEU A 647 6.38 -22.45 -13.46
C LEU A 647 6.76 -21.42 -12.37
N PRO A 648 8.04 -21.19 -12.02
CA PRO A 648 8.41 -20.14 -11.07
C PRO A 648 8.05 -18.71 -11.52
N ASN A 649 7.84 -18.48 -12.82
CA ASN A 649 7.51 -17.19 -13.40
C ASN A 649 5.99 -16.94 -13.49
N TRP A 650 5.15 -17.81 -12.92
CA TRP A 650 3.70 -17.75 -13.05
C TRP A 650 3.02 -17.16 -11.83
N ILE A 651 2.17 -16.15 -12.05
CA ILE A 651 1.22 -15.61 -11.07
C ILE A 651 -0.17 -16.13 -11.45
N PRO A 652 -0.77 -17.05 -10.68
CA PRO A 652 -2.10 -17.57 -10.98
C PRO A 652 -3.19 -16.51 -10.84
N THR A 653 -4.23 -16.62 -11.67
CA THR A 653 -5.40 -15.74 -11.62
C THR A 653 -6.67 -16.50 -11.25
N PRO A 654 -7.63 -15.83 -10.59
CA PRO A 654 -8.95 -16.38 -10.40
C PRO A 654 -9.70 -16.48 -11.74
N SER A 655 -10.24 -17.65 -12.05
CA SER A 655 -11.09 -17.87 -13.23
C SER A 655 -12.48 -18.34 -12.83
N THR A 656 -13.41 -18.29 -13.77
CA THR A 656 -14.74 -18.89 -13.61
C THR A 656 -14.63 -20.38 -13.27
N ALA A 657 -13.71 -21.11 -13.90
CA ALA A 657 -13.49 -22.53 -13.58
C ALA A 657 -12.99 -22.73 -12.15
N TYR A 658 -12.06 -21.88 -11.68
CA TYR A 658 -11.59 -21.91 -10.30
C TYR A 658 -12.72 -21.62 -9.31
N TYR A 659 -13.53 -20.59 -9.59
CA TYR A 659 -14.64 -20.21 -8.72
C TYR A 659 -15.78 -21.20 -8.72
N ASP A 660 -16.17 -21.73 -9.87
CA ASP A 660 -17.20 -22.76 -9.95
C ASP A 660 -16.78 -24.02 -9.19
N GLY A 661 -15.47 -24.30 -9.11
CA GLY A 661 -14.90 -25.35 -8.27
C GLY A 661 -15.07 -25.13 -6.75
N ILE A 662 -15.28 -23.90 -6.27
CA ILE A 662 -15.43 -23.56 -4.85
C ILE A 662 -16.88 -23.20 -4.50
N TYR A 663 -17.55 -22.44 -5.37
CA TYR A 663 -18.85 -21.83 -5.14
C TYR A 663 -19.99 -22.56 -5.86
N GLY A 664 -19.67 -23.50 -6.76
CA GLY A 664 -20.62 -24.21 -7.61
C GLY A 664 -20.75 -23.57 -9.00
N ALA A 665 -21.14 -24.38 -10.00
CA ALA A 665 -21.24 -23.95 -11.38
C ALA A 665 -22.17 -22.74 -11.57
N GLY A 666 -21.75 -21.77 -12.40
CA GLY A 666 -22.52 -20.56 -12.67
C GLY A 666 -22.54 -19.57 -11.51
N SER A 667 -21.44 -19.52 -10.74
CA SER A 667 -21.29 -18.66 -9.57
C SER A 667 -21.34 -17.15 -9.87
N ASP A 668 -21.07 -16.76 -11.13
CA ASP A 668 -21.08 -15.38 -11.63
C ASP A 668 -20.22 -14.43 -10.78
N LEU A 669 -19.07 -14.94 -10.30
CA LEU A 669 -18.10 -14.16 -9.55
C LEU A 669 -17.20 -13.37 -10.50
N SER A 670 -16.85 -12.16 -10.10
CA SER A 670 -15.97 -11.27 -10.86
C SER A 670 -14.57 -11.89 -10.97
N THR A 671 -14.09 -11.99 -12.21
CA THR A 671 -12.71 -12.40 -12.53
C THR A 671 -11.86 -11.22 -13.00
N THR A 672 -12.37 -9.99 -12.90
CA THR A 672 -11.62 -8.77 -13.23
C THR A 672 -10.34 -8.69 -12.42
N LEU A 673 -9.26 -8.26 -13.05
CA LEU A 673 -7.96 -8.11 -12.43
C LEU A 673 -7.48 -6.65 -12.44
N GLN A 674 -6.64 -6.35 -11.47
CA GLN A 674 -5.79 -5.16 -11.45
C GLN A 674 -4.35 -5.62 -11.24
N VAL A 675 -3.43 -5.10 -12.06
CA VAL A 675 -2.00 -5.38 -11.93
C VAL A 675 -1.31 -4.11 -11.45
N ILE A 676 -0.45 -4.23 -10.43
CA ILE A 676 0.37 -3.12 -9.93
C ILE A 676 1.84 -3.52 -10.04
N LEU A 677 2.63 -2.69 -10.72
CA LEU A 677 4.09 -2.75 -10.68
C LEU A 677 4.56 -1.82 -9.56
N ARG A 678 5.15 -2.38 -8.51
CA ARG A 678 5.78 -1.59 -7.46
C ARG A 678 7.26 -1.45 -7.75
N SER A 679 7.79 -0.26 -7.51
CA SER A 679 9.22 0.00 -7.58
C SER A 679 9.61 0.89 -6.41
N TYR A 680 10.44 0.36 -5.51
CA TYR A 680 10.94 1.04 -4.33
C TYR A 680 12.42 1.36 -4.54
N TYR A 681 12.80 2.60 -4.25
CA TYR A 681 14.10 3.19 -4.56
C TYR A 681 14.50 3.16 -6.05
N PRO A 682 13.62 3.66 -6.95
CA PRO A 682 13.93 3.74 -8.38
C PRO A 682 15.15 4.65 -8.63
N THR A 683 15.91 4.36 -9.69
CA THR A 683 17.07 5.18 -10.08
C THR A 683 16.64 6.59 -10.46
N PRO A 684 17.15 7.66 -9.83
CA PRO A 684 16.93 9.02 -10.30
C PRO A 684 17.76 9.32 -11.56
N GLY A 685 17.21 10.09 -12.51
CA GLY A 685 17.94 10.56 -13.70
C GLY A 685 17.24 10.21 -15.02
N ASP A 686 17.98 10.25 -16.11
CA ASP A 686 17.53 9.94 -17.47
C ASP A 686 18.45 8.97 -18.21
N GLN A 687 19.71 8.84 -17.76
CA GLN A 687 20.68 7.84 -18.20
C GLN A 687 21.39 7.25 -16.97
N PRO A 688 20.99 6.05 -16.49
CA PRO A 688 19.95 5.17 -17.05
C PRO A 688 18.54 5.76 -16.93
N PRO A 689 17.57 5.28 -17.75
CA PRO A 689 16.17 5.71 -17.69
C PRO A 689 15.62 5.63 -16.27
N SER A 690 14.64 6.48 -15.96
CA SER A 690 14.00 6.54 -14.65
C SER A 690 12.49 6.43 -14.74
N MET A 691 11.91 5.71 -13.78
CA MET A 691 10.47 5.77 -13.52
C MET A 691 10.03 7.12 -12.92
N LEU A 692 10.98 7.97 -12.51
CA LEU A 692 10.71 9.31 -12.01
C LEU A 692 10.45 10.28 -13.19
N PRO A 693 9.66 11.35 -12.97
CA PRO A 693 9.44 12.38 -13.99
C PRO A 693 10.75 13.00 -14.49
N TYR A 694 10.88 13.18 -15.81
CA TYR A 694 12.09 13.73 -16.43
C TYR A 694 11.95 15.23 -16.75
N VAL A 695 12.64 16.07 -15.97
CA VAL A 695 12.45 17.53 -16.00
C VAL A 695 13.13 18.22 -17.19
N ALA A 696 14.15 17.62 -17.81
CA ALA A 696 15.00 18.31 -18.80
C ALA A 696 14.58 18.13 -20.28
N GLY A 697 13.58 17.29 -20.59
CA GLY A 697 13.25 16.91 -21.99
C GLY A 697 11.79 17.08 -22.44
N ASN A 698 10.90 17.68 -21.63
CA ASN A 698 9.45 17.75 -21.89
C ASN A 698 8.73 16.39 -22.01
N LEU A 699 9.35 15.28 -21.60
CA LEU A 699 8.69 13.99 -21.55
C LEU A 699 8.08 13.78 -20.15
N PRO A 700 6.80 13.40 -20.03
CA PRO A 700 6.21 13.09 -18.73
C PRO A 700 6.94 11.91 -18.07
N GLU A 701 7.42 10.94 -18.85
CA GLU A 701 8.19 9.79 -18.38
C GLU A 701 9.44 9.50 -19.23
N SER A 702 10.51 8.99 -18.61
CA SER A 702 11.70 8.49 -19.31
C SER A 702 11.76 6.96 -19.42
N TYR A 703 10.86 6.28 -18.71
CA TYR A 703 10.66 4.83 -18.73
C TYR A 703 9.16 4.53 -18.82
N ILE A 704 8.80 3.58 -19.68
CA ILE A 704 7.42 3.05 -19.78
C ILE A 704 7.46 1.56 -19.43
N PRO A 705 6.63 1.08 -18.48
CA PRO A 705 6.57 -0.35 -18.18
C PRO A 705 6.16 -1.17 -19.41
N PRO A 706 6.58 -2.45 -19.51
CA PRO A 706 6.21 -3.30 -20.64
C PRO A 706 4.69 -3.45 -20.75
N ALA A 707 4.20 -3.63 -21.97
CA ALA A 707 2.81 -3.97 -22.21
C ALA A 707 2.47 -5.33 -21.59
N ILE A 708 1.24 -5.47 -21.10
CA ILE A 708 0.66 -6.77 -20.75
C ILE A 708 -0.04 -7.28 -22.01
N VAL A 709 0.36 -8.46 -22.50
CA VAL A 709 -0.11 -8.99 -23.79
C VAL A 709 -0.92 -10.28 -23.58
N PRO A 710 -2.15 -10.39 -24.12
CA PRO A 710 -2.91 -11.64 -24.12
C PRO A 710 -2.19 -12.73 -24.94
N ALA A 711 -2.03 -13.92 -24.36
CA ALA A 711 -1.29 -15.04 -24.95
C ALA A 711 -1.92 -15.57 -26.27
N GLY A 712 -3.20 -15.30 -26.52
CA GLY A 712 -3.93 -15.72 -27.74
C GLY A 712 -3.63 -14.88 -29.00
N LEU A 713 -2.84 -13.82 -28.91
CA LEU A 713 -2.45 -12.96 -30.05
C LEU A 713 -1.05 -13.25 -30.59
N CYS A 714 -0.30 -14.20 -30.02
CA CYS A 714 0.90 -14.76 -30.63
C CYS A 714 0.50 -15.69 -31.80
N GLY A 715 0.07 -15.14 -32.96
CA GLY A 715 -0.38 -16.02 -34.06
C GLY A 715 -0.79 -15.40 -35.40
N SER A 716 -0.85 -14.08 -35.56
CA SER A 716 -1.21 -13.47 -36.85
C SER A 716 -0.31 -12.28 -37.18
N ALA A 717 0.90 -12.56 -37.66
CA ALA A 717 1.65 -11.57 -38.42
C ALA A 717 0.88 -11.23 -39.72
N PRO A 718 0.51 -9.97 -39.99
CA PRO A 718 0.05 -9.57 -41.31
C PRO A 718 1.26 -9.58 -42.25
N GLN A 719 1.16 -10.34 -43.35
CA GLN A 719 2.15 -10.25 -44.43
C GLN A 719 2.06 -8.88 -45.13
N GLY A 720 2.98 -7.95 -44.84
CA GLY A 720 3.33 -6.76 -45.65
C GLY A 720 2.24 -5.67 -45.78
N THR A 721 2.52 -4.37 -45.75
CA THR A 721 3.62 -3.64 -46.39
C THR A 721 3.87 -2.28 -45.71
N GLY A 722 5.15 -1.99 -45.41
CA GLY A 722 5.79 -0.67 -45.29
C GLY A 722 5.11 0.52 -44.58
N ALA A 723 5.44 0.74 -43.31
CA ALA A 723 5.94 2.03 -42.76
C ALA A 723 6.27 1.90 -41.25
N ALA A 724 7.53 2.20 -40.90
CA ALA A 724 8.11 2.56 -39.59
C ALA A 724 7.50 2.01 -38.27
N GLY A 725 8.19 1.03 -37.66
CA GLY A 725 8.75 1.23 -36.32
C GLY A 725 7.95 0.85 -35.07
N VAL A 726 7.33 -0.33 -35.02
CA VAL A 726 7.04 -1.02 -33.75
C VAL A 726 7.72 -2.37 -33.79
N ILE A 727 8.86 -2.50 -33.10
CA ILE A 727 9.54 -3.78 -32.97
C ILE A 727 8.83 -4.52 -31.84
N ALA A 728 7.84 -5.34 -32.19
CA ALA A 728 7.40 -6.44 -31.34
C ALA A 728 8.53 -7.49 -31.33
N ASN A 729 9.49 -7.33 -30.41
CA ASN A 729 10.49 -8.36 -30.16
C ASN A 729 9.88 -9.43 -29.24
N GLY A 730 9.63 -10.61 -29.83
CA GLY A 730 9.62 -11.91 -29.16
C GLY A 730 8.33 -12.33 -28.45
N CYS A 731 7.50 -13.13 -29.14
CA CYS A 731 7.15 -14.46 -28.63
C CYS A 731 8.27 -15.41 -29.13
#